data_AF-A0AAU8DZN9-F1
#
_entry.id   AF-A0AAU8DZN9-F1
#
_cell.length_a   1.000
_cell.length_b   1.000
_cell.length_c   1.000
_cell.angle_alpha   90.00
_cell.angle_beta   90.00
_cell.angle_gamma   90.00
#
_symmetry.space_group_name_H-M   'P 1'
#
loop_
_entity.id
_entity.type
_entity.pdbx_description
1 polymer ?
#
loop_
_entity_poly.entity_id
_entity_poly.type
_entity_poly.pdbx_seq_one_letter_code
_entity_poly.pdbx_strand_id
1 'polypeptide(L)'
;MSEKQGPPHHLPATDIRGEKGYIELDTTYIGKQPTPGKNPKGGGFSVPPTRAGGMGSGITNNEGLRRQTRDNIKAAEALIKNEYAAKSQELPNLTEVDIANMRAQFSVPASTPSQAYQHELNIRNLVIQHKTAELHAQTLLANTFYGHSPLNATIGDYLARAQALDKTVTPRGPAYSTWVTSYKAAYSAQLLTAQIQLLNNQQVHVQQLFSAAQAQEQRAAAEHARMAAEQARLEAEAEVQRQAEQLRLENQRQAEEGEALRKAMEAAQGARPFSVSGAAAASGPVFTVAAGTLAFDAATSLAIKTALRSATATAITALAAAVGTASGAVIVVGVATLVYYALQRNKEPYTLSVPLSGFTTYDADELHAIAEANGEIELPVVLGSKTTESTTEFVVATANNAAVPGKVPVRIATYDPLLNHYSAHHPGTPGIGMTWTPIVRLGNSSTALPVHEQNVVSYDGAILTALEGRIDTSPALDVYSFGGFIYVFPIESGIPPQYVVLSTPYDGATTIGKFSGRKFNPERSGGPILELDWRTATVTREGVDLVRLHTARLDQSDANDIMIKRLENILKGELALTDTDRRYYTHEIRELERFRLMGLSDVFMPEEGSQEWNNAHTATLEDFKLGASESLLYSADALEAGNKQIERIYENLLKGGFQ
;
A
#
# COMPACT_ATOMS: atom_id res chain seq x y z
N MET A 1 13.69 50.38 15.63
CA MET A 1 12.57 51.23 16.08
C MET A 1 11.38 50.94 15.18
N SER A 2 10.25 50.64 15.81
CA SER A 2 8.99 50.22 15.21
C SER A 2 8.24 51.42 14.63
N GLU A 3 7.57 51.27 13.48
CA GLU A 3 6.16 51.66 13.36
C GLU A 3 5.46 50.98 12.18
N LYS A 4 4.24 50.52 12.47
CA LYS A 4 3.30 49.75 11.65
C LYS A 4 2.33 50.68 10.91
N GLN A 5 1.78 50.20 9.78
CA GLN A 5 0.39 50.38 9.27
C GLN A 5 0.33 49.65 7.91
N GLY A 6 -0.61 48.77 7.49
CA GLY A 6 -1.85 48.11 7.94
C GLY A 6 -2.30 47.14 6.79
N PRO A 7 -3.26 46.19 6.96
CA PRO A 7 -3.57 45.14 5.97
C PRO A 7 -4.64 45.56 4.90
N PRO A 8 -4.97 44.73 3.88
CA PRO A 8 -5.36 45.16 2.53
C PRO A 8 -6.88 45.41 2.34
N HIS A 9 -7.23 46.25 1.36
CA HIS A 9 -8.59 46.41 0.86
C HIS A 9 -8.81 45.66 -0.46
N HIS A 10 -9.78 44.75 -0.45
CA HIS A 10 -10.50 44.11 -1.57
C HIS A 10 -11.85 44.87 -1.68
N LEU A 11 -12.46 45.27 -2.82
CA LEU A 11 -12.86 44.67 -4.12
C LEU A 11 -13.52 45.82 -4.96
N PRO A 12 -13.86 45.73 -6.29
CA PRO A 12 -14.48 44.57 -6.95
C PRO A 12 -13.91 44.19 -8.33
N ALA A 13 -14.34 43.02 -8.79
CA ALA A 13 -14.16 42.55 -10.17
C ALA A 13 -15.03 43.39 -11.12
N THR A 14 -14.41 44.02 -12.12
CA THR A 14 -15.08 44.48 -13.32
C THR A 14 -14.84 43.47 -14.44
N ASP A 15 -15.79 42.56 -14.55
CA ASP A 15 -16.07 41.86 -15.80
C ASP A 15 -16.50 42.92 -16.83
N ILE A 16 -15.69 43.10 -17.87
CA ILE A 16 -16.13 43.79 -19.09
C ILE A 16 -16.02 42.78 -20.25
N ARG A 17 -16.74 41.67 -20.15
CA ARG A 17 -17.42 41.12 -21.32
C ARG A 17 -18.65 41.99 -21.59
N GLY A 18 -18.53 42.86 -22.59
CA GLY A 18 -19.67 43.61 -23.09
C GLY A 18 -20.68 42.67 -23.76
N GLU A 19 -21.94 42.72 -23.34
CA GLU A 19 -23.07 42.03 -24.00
C GLU A 19 -23.47 42.66 -25.35
N LYS A 20 -22.77 43.70 -25.83
CA LYS A 20 -23.06 44.33 -27.14
C LYS A 20 -21.80 44.82 -27.87
N GLY A 21 -20.86 43.93 -28.15
CA GLY A 21 -20.06 43.90 -29.40
C GLY A 21 -19.50 45.16 -30.07
N TYR A 22 -19.30 46.31 -29.40
CA TYR A 22 -18.59 47.47 -29.92
C TYR A 22 -17.79 48.17 -28.82
N ILE A 23 -16.56 48.59 -29.16
CA ILE A 23 -15.72 49.48 -28.35
C ILE A 23 -15.93 50.91 -28.86
N GLU A 24 -16.37 51.81 -27.99
CA GLU A 24 -16.26 53.26 -28.20
C GLU A 24 -14.78 53.66 -28.20
N LEU A 25 -14.32 54.30 -29.27
CA LEU A 25 -12.99 54.90 -29.33
C LEU A 25 -12.99 56.19 -28.52
N ASP A 26 -12.21 56.21 -27.45
CA ASP A 26 -11.92 57.44 -26.72
C ASP A 26 -11.06 58.40 -27.56
N THR A 27 -11.38 59.67 -27.37
CA THR A 27 -10.87 60.85 -28.09
C THR A 27 -9.35 60.90 -28.31
N THR A 28 -8.98 61.28 -29.54
CA THR A 28 -7.62 61.58 -30.01
C THR A 28 -6.86 62.50 -29.06
N TYR A 29 -5.86 61.96 -28.36
CA TYR A 29 -4.86 62.76 -27.67
C TYR A 29 -3.87 63.35 -28.68
N ILE A 30 -3.86 64.67 -28.84
CA ILE A 30 -2.82 65.41 -29.58
C ILE A 30 -1.64 65.65 -28.63
N GLY A 31 -0.59 64.84 -28.77
CA GLY A 31 0.71 65.10 -28.14
C GLY A 31 1.44 66.27 -28.82
N LYS A 32 2.11 67.11 -28.03
CA LYS A 32 2.83 68.33 -28.46
C LYS A 32 3.87 68.04 -29.56
N GLN A 33 3.91 68.91 -30.58
CA GLN A 33 5.03 69.04 -31.51
C GLN A 33 6.37 69.18 -30.75
N PRO A 34 7.45 68.50 -31.18
CA PRO A 34 8.79 68.82 -30.73
C PRO A 34 9.17 70.24 -31.17
N THR A 35 9.76 71.00 -30.24
CA THR A 35 10.26 72.35 -30.48
C THR A 35 11.40 72.35 -31.52
N PRO A 36 11.46 73.35 -32.43
CA PRO A 36 12.52 73.43 -33.43
C PRO A 36 13.90 73.65 -32.80
N GLY A 37 14.87 72.79 -33.13
CA GLY A 37 16.27 73.00 -32.78
C GLY A 37 16.84 74.24 -33.49
N LYS A 38 17.51 75.10 -32.73
CA LYS A 38 18.19 76.31 -33.21
C LYS A 38 19.61 75.99 -33.69
N ASN A 39 19.86 76.10 -35.00
CA ASN A 39 21.00 76.88 -35.53
C ASN A 39 20.97 77.02 -37.07
N PRO A 40 21.59 78.09 -37.63
CA PRO A 40 21.06 78.83 -38.77
C PRO A 40 22.02 78.92 -39.95
N LYS A 41 21.54 78.61 -41.15
CA LYS A 41 21.98 79.18 -42.43
C LYS A 41 20.70 79.30 -43.27
N GLY A 42 20.12 80.48 -43.47
CA GLY A 42 20.76 81.68 -44.01
C GLY A 42 20.61 81.63 -45.52
N GLY A 43 19.52 82.19 -46.05
CA GLY A 43 19.23 82.17 -47.48
C GLY A 43 17.87 82.78 -47.82
N GLY A 44 17.58 83.99 -47.33
CA GLY A 44 16.72 84.85 -48.13
C GLY A 44 17.50 85.22 -49.38
N PHE A 45 16.92 85.09 -50.58
CA PHE A 45 17.15 86.06 -51.65
C PHE A 45 16.16 85.98 -52.82
N SER A 46 15.78 87.18 -53.24
CA SER A 46 15.40 87.65 -54.58
C SER A 46 14.20 87.05 -55.31
N VAL A 47 13.13 87.85 -55.31
CA VAL A 47 12.35 88.12 -56.52
C VAL A 47 13.31 88.70 -57.59
N PRO A 48 13.45 88.11 -58.79
CA PRO A 48 14.11 88.80 -59.90
C PRO A 48 13.17 89.88 -60.46
N PRO A 49 13.70 90.99 -60.98
CA PRO A 49 12.90 92.14 -61.38
C PRO A 49 11.95 91.79 -62.52
N THR A 50 10.73 92.33 -62.44
CA THR A 50 9.89 92.58 -63.61
C THR A 50 10.70 93.41 -64.62
N ARG A 51 11.23 92.76 -65.66
CA ARG A 51 11.80 93.49 -66.79
C ARG A 51 10.65 94.08 -67.60
N ALA A 52 10.54 95.40 -67.54
CA ALA A 52 9.75 96.18 -68.48
C ALA A 52 10.38 96.12 -69.89
N GLY A 53 9.53 95.95 -70.90
CA GLY A 53 9.84 96.17 -72.31
C GLY A 53 10.19 94.91 -73.11
N GLY A 54 9.25 94.42 -73.91
CA GLY A 54 9.49 93.39 -74.93
C GLY A 54 8.19 92.83 -75.51
N MET A 55 7.76 93.41 -76.63
CA MET A 55 6.58 93.02 -77.40
C MET A 55 6.64 91.55 -77.87
N GLY A 56 5.49 90.87 -77.80
CA GLY A 56 5.05 89.94 -78.84
C GLY A 56 5.52 88.47 -78.77
N SER A 57 4.76 87.62 -78.08
CA SER A 57 4.32 86.33 -78.64
C SER A 57 3.05 85.89 -77.91
N GLY A 58 2.00 85.60 -78.66
CA GLY A 58 0.62 85.40 -78.21
C GLY A 58 0.40 84.16 -77.34
N ILE A 59 0.91 84.19 -76.11
CA ILE A 59 0.51 83.30 -75.04
C ILE A 59 -0.72 83.95 -74.42
N THR A 60 -1.92 83.42 -74.68
CA THR A 60 -3.13 83.82 -73.95
C THR A 60 -2.86 83.72 -72.45
N ASN A 61 -3.47 84.55 -71.59
CA ASN A 61 -3.28 84.48 -70.13
C ASN A 61 -3.38 83.04 -69.58
N ASN A 62 -4.17 82.18 -70.23
CA ASN A 62 -4.31 80.76 -69.93
C ASN A 62 -3.07 79.89 -70.24
N GLU A 63 -2.31 80.17 -71.30
CA GLU A 63 -1.13 79.37 -71.67
C GLU A 63 0.08 79.71 -70.79
N GLY A 64 0.18 80.95 -70.30
CA GLY A 64 1.18 81.36 -69.31
C GLY A 64 0.95 80.71 -67.95
N LEU A 65 -0.31 80.69 -67.50
CA LEU A 65 -0.73 79.97 -66.29
C LEU A 65 -0.48 78.47 -66.42
N ARG A 66 -0.76 77.86 -67.58
CA ARG A 66 -0.44 76.44 -67.83
C ARG A 66 1.06 76.15 -67.73
N ARG A 67 1.93 76.97 -68.32
CA ARG A 67 3.39 76.79 -68.22
C ARG A 67 3.84 76.81 -66.75
N GLN A 68 3.41 77.82 -65.99
CA GLN A 68 3.76 77.94 -64.57
C GLN A 68 3.23 76.76 -63.73
N THR A 69 2.04 76.24 -64.04
CA THR A 69 1.51 75.02 -63.41
C THR A 69 2.40 73.81 -63.69
N ARG A 70 2.91 73.63 -64.92
CA ARG A 70 3.84 72.53 -65.23
C ARG A 70 5.13 72.62 -64.44
N ASP A 71 5.69 73.82 -64.29
CA ASP A 71 6.93 74.03 -63.54
C ASP A 71 6.74 73.73 -62.04
N ASN A 72 5.60 74.14 -61.47
CA ASN A 72 5.24 73.83 -60.08
C ASN A 72 5.08 72.32 -59.85
N ILE A 73 4.43 71.60 -60.77
CA ILE A 73 4.29 70.13 -60.70
C ILE A 73 5.67 69.46 -60.71
N LYS A 74 6.54 69.83 -61.66
CA LYS A 74 7.91 69.28 -61.73
C LYS A 74 8.69 69.53 -60.45
N ALA A 75 8.60 70.73 -59.88
CA ALA A 75 9.25 71.05 -58.62
C ALA A 75 8.73 70.22 -57.45
N ALA A 76 7.40 70.02 -57.36
CA ALA A 76 6.77 69.19 -56.35
C ALA A 76 7.15 67.71 -56.49
N GLU A 77 7.14 67.17 -57.71
CA GLU A 77 7.59 65.79 -57.96
C GLU A 77 9.04 65.58 -57.53
N ALA A 78 9.94 66.49 -57.89
CA ALA A 78 11.35 66.41 -57.53
C ALA A 78 11.56 66.44 -56.01
N LEU A 79 10.87 67.34 -55.31
CA LEU A 79 10.92 67.45 -53.85
C LEU A 79 10.44 66.15 -53.19
N ILE A 80 9.27 65.64 -53.57
CA ILE A 80 8.66 64.45 -52.98
C ILE A 80 9.51 63.21 -53.27
N LYS A 81 10.07 63.09 -54.49
CA LYS A 81 10.98 61.99 -54.86
C LYS A 81 12.26 62.00 -54.02
N ASN A 82 12.82 63.18 -53.75
CA ASN A 82 14.02 63.32 -52.91
C ASN A 82 13.72 62.97 -51.44
N GLU A 83 12.58 63.43 -50.90
CA GLU A 83 12.14 63.06 -49.54
C GLU A 83 11.92 61.55 -49.41
N TYR A 84 11.28 60.93 -50.42
CA TYR A 84 11.11 59.47 -50.48
C TYR A 84 12.46 58.75 -50.52
N ALA A 85 13.40 59.19 -51.37
CA ALA A 85 14.71 58.56 -51.49
C ALA A 85 15.48 58.59 -50.16
N ALA A 86 15.45 59.72 -49.43
CA ALA A 86 16.06 59.84 -48.11
C ALA A 86 15.43 58.86 -47.10
N LYS A 87 14.09 58.86 -47.00
CA LYS A 87 13.37 57.95 -46.08
C LYS A 87 13.54 56.48 -46.44
N SER A 88 13.65 56.15 -47.72
CA SER A 88 13.88 54.79 -48.18
C SER A 88 15.25 54.26 -47.75
N GLN A 89 16.27 55.12 -47.64
CA GLN A 89 17.60 54.73 -47.14
C GLN A 89 17.60 54.52 -45.61
N GLU A 90 16.80 55.30 -44.87
CA GLU A 90 16.67 55.20 -43.41
C GLU A 90 15.65 54.16 -42.94
N LEU A 91 15.00 53.45 -43.87
CA LEU A 91 13.91 52.52 -43.59
C LEU A 91 14.24 51.46 -42.51
N PRO A 92 15.44 50.85 -42.46
CA PRO A 92 15.79 49.92 -41.39
C PRO A 92 15.78 50.59 -40.01
N ASN A 93 16.35 51.79 -39.89
CA ASN A 93 16.41 52.52 -38.63
C ASN A 93 15.02 52.96 -38.16
N LEU A 94 14.18 53.45 -39.09
CA LEU A 94 12.79 53.82 -38.80
C LEU A 94 11.99 52.61 -38.30
N THR A 95 12.23 51.43 -38.87
CA THR A 95 11.58 50.18 -38.45
C THR A 95 11.98 49.76 -37.04
N GLU A 96 13.27 49.84 -36.71
CA GLU A 96 13.72 49.54 -35.34
C GLU A 96 13.17 50.53 -34.30
N VAL A 97 13.03 51.80 -34.66
CA VAL A 97 12.38 52.80 -33.79
C VAL A 97 10.91 52.45 -33.53
N ASP A 98 10.16 52.05 -34.57
CA ASP A 98 8.76 51.63 -34.41
C ASP A 98 8.64 50.40 -33.50
N ILE A 99 9.54 49.41 -33.66
CA ILE A 99 9.60 48.23 -32.80
C ILE A 99 9.95 48.61 -31.35
N ALA A 100 10.94 49.48 -31.14
CA ALA A 100 11.37 49.92 -29.82
C ALA A 100 10.26 50.69 -29.08
N ASN A 101 9.54 51.56 -29.78
CA ASN A 101 8.40 52.28 -29.22
C ASN A 101 7.29 51.32 -28.79
N MET A 102 6.99 50.31 -29.61
CA MET A 102 5.98 49.30 -29.28
C MET A 102 6.42 48.42 -28.09
N ARG A 103 7.71 48.05 -28.04
CA ARG A 103 8.28 47.31 -26.89
C ARG A 103 8.19 48.11 -25.59
N ALA A 104 8.44 49.42 -25.64
CA ALA A 104 8.32 50.30 -24.48
C ALA A 104 6.86 50.40 -23.96
N GLN A 105 5.88 50.31 -24.85
CA GLN A 105 4.46 50.36 -24.50
C GLN A 105 3.96 49.03 -23.90
N PHE A 106 4.46 47.89 -24.38
CA PHE A 106 3.98 46.56 -23.99
C PHE A 106 5.07 45.73 -23.30
N SER A 107 5.71 46.26 -22.25
CA SER A 107 6.76 45.52 -21.56
C SER A 107 6.21 44.29 -20.82
N VAL A 108 6.74 43.11 -21.10
CA VAL A 108 6.43 41.86 -20.40
C VAL A 108 7.71 41.25 -19.85
N PRO A 109 7.78 40.91 -18.54
CA PRO A 109 8.93 40.19 -18.00
C PRO A 109 9.01 38.78 -18.60
N ALA A 110 10.14 38.46 -19.24
CA ALA A 110 10.42 37.13 -19.79
C ALA A 110 11.39 36.37 -18.87
N SER A 111 11.00 35.16 -18.46
CA SER A 111 11.80 34.27 -17.61
C SER A 111 12.55 33.20 -18.42
N THR A 112 12.18 33.00 -19.69
CA THR A 112 12.84 32.05 -20.60
C THR A 112 13.10 32.67 -21.98
N PRO A 113 14.10 32.16 -22.74
CA PRO A 113 14.34 32.57 -24.12
C PRO A 113 13.11 32.42 -25.03
N SER A 114 12.33 31.34 -24.89
CA SER A 114 11.10 31.14 -25.66
C SER A 114 10.06 32.23 -25.39
N GLN A 115 9.88 32.63 -24.13
CA GLN A 115 8.99 33.74 -23.76
C GLN A 115 9.47 35.07 -24.35
N ALA A 116 10.78 35.33 -24.36
CA ALA A 116 11.35 36.54 -24.94
C ALA A 116 11.10 36.61 -26.46
N TYR A 117 11.34 35.52 -27.20
CA TYR A 117 11.06 35.49 -28.63
C TYR A 117 9.56 35.55 -28.96
N GLN A 118 8.71 34.93 -28.16
CA GLN A 118 7.26 35.04 -28.31
C GLN A 118 6.79 36.49 -28.13
N HIS A 119 7.36 37.19 -27.14
CA HIS A 119 7.07 38.60 -26.93
C HIS A 119 7.49 39.44 -28.15
N GLU A 120 8.69 39.20 -28.69
CA GLU A 120 9.21 39.88 -29.88
C GLU A 120 8.37 39.64 -31.15
N LEU A 121 7.77 38.45 -31.31
CA LEU A 121 6.81 38.14 -32.38
C LEU A 121 5.51 38.93 -32.23
N ASN A 122 5.01 39.05 -31.00
CA ASN A 122 3.78 39.79 -30.71
C ASN A 122 3.97 41.29 -31.00
N ILE A 123 5.10 41.86 -30.57
CA ILE A 123 5.45 43.26 -30.84
C ILE A 123 5.49 43.54 -32.35
N ARG A 124 6.19 42.71 -33.13
CA ARG A 124 6.27 42.89 -34.59
C ARG A 124 4.94 42.73 -35.28
N ASN A 125 4.09 41.79 -34.85
CA ASN A 125 2.72 41.66 -35.36
C ASN A 125 1.90 42.94 -35.14
N LEU A 126 2.01 43.57 -33.96
CA LEU A 126 1.33 44.84 -33.69
C LEU A 126 1.84 45.97 -34.60
N VAL A 127 3.16 46.06 -34.82
CA VAL A 127 3.74 47.05 -35.74
C VAL A 127 3.26 46.80 -37.17
N ILE A 128 3.26 45.55 -37.64
CA ILE A 128 2.77 45.18 -38.98
C ILE A 128 1.30 45.58 -39.15
N GLN A 129 0.45 45.31 -38.15
CA GLN A 129 -0.96 45.71 -38.17
C GLN A 129 -1.13 47.23 -38.27
N HIS A 130 -0.41 47.99 -37.45
CA HIS A 130 -0.46 49.44 -37.46
C HIS A 130 -0.01 50.03 -38.80
N LYS A 131 1.11 49.53 -39.35
CA LYS A 131 1.62 49.96 -40.67
C LYS A 131 0.71 49.55 -41.83
N THR A 132 0.03 48.42 -41.73
CA THR A 132 -0.95 47.98 -42.73
C THR A 132 -2.17 48.90 -42.76
N ALA A 133 -2.66 49.33 -41.59
CA ALA A 133 -3.74 50.32 -41.50
C ALA A 133 -3.31 51.68 -42.10
N GLU A 134 -2.09 52.12 -41.80
CA GLU A 134 -1.51 53.35 -42.37
C GLU A 134 -1.36 53.24 -43.90
N LEU A 135 -0.91 52.09 -44.41
CA LEU A 135 -0.81 51.82 -45.85
C LEU A 135 -2.16 51.96 -46.54
N HIS A 136 -3.21 51.40 -45.94
CA HIS A 136 -4.57 51.50 -46.48
C HIS A 136 -5.04 52.96 -46.54
N ALA A 137 -4.84 53.73 -45.46
CA ALA A 137 -5.19 55.16 -45.42
C ALA A 137 -4.43 55.98 -46.47
N GLN A 138 -3.12 55.75 -46.62
CA GLN A 138 -2.30 56.42 -47.64
C GLN A 138 -2.70 56.01 -49.07
N THR A 139 -3.09 54.76 -49.29
CA THR A 139 -3.56 54.28 -50.59
C THR A 139 -4.88 54.94 -50.97
N LEU A 140 -5.83 55.06 -50.04
CA LEU A 140 -7.09 55.79 -50.27
C LEU A 140 -6.81 57.26 -50.59
N LEU A 141 -5.93 57.92 -49.82
CA LEU A 141 -5.55 59.31 -50.04
C LEU A 141 -4.85 59.51 -51.40
N ALA A 142 -3.97 58.59 -51.79
CA ALA A 142 -3.29 58.59 -53.08
C ALA A 142 -4.27 58.54 -54.26
N ASN A 143 -5.37 57.82 -54.12
CA ASN A 143 -6.36 57.65 -55.17
C ASN A 143 -7.35 58.82 -55.28
N THR A 144 -7.30 59.83 -54.38
CA THR A 144 -8.29 60.92 -54.36
C THR A 144 -8.30 61.78 -55.63
N PHE A 145 -7.13 62.07 -56.22
CA PHE A 145 -7.07 62.95 -57.39
C PHE A 145 -7.46 62.27 -58.70
N TYR A 146 -6.97 61.05 -58.98
CA TYR A 146 -7.23 60.34 -60.24
C TYR A 146 -8.28 59.22 -60.14
N GLY A 147 -8.58 58.72 -58.95
CA GLY A 147 -9.29 57.44 -58.75
C GLY A 147 -8.35 56.22 -58.71
N HIS A 148 -7.06 56.44 -59.00
CA HIS A 148 -5.99 55.45 -58.93
C HIS A 148 -4.67 56.15 -58.54
N SER A 149 -3.59 55.38 -58.37
CA SER A 149 -2.28 55.92 -58.01
C SER A 149 -1.78 56.95 -59.04
N PRO A 150 -1.24 58.09 -58.60
CA PRO A 150 -0.72 59.15 -59.47
C PRO A 150 0.71 58.89 -59.97
N LEU A 151 1.38 57.83 -59.53
CA LEU A 151 2.81 57.62 -59.78
C LEU A 151 3.17 57.42 -61.27
N ASN A 152 2.22 56.92 -62.06
CA ASN A 152 2.38 56.72 -63.51
C ASN A 152 1.66 57.80 -64.34
N ALA A 153 1.06 58.80 -63.69
CA ALA A 153 0.33 59.86 -64.38
C ALA A 153 1.28 60.90 -64.97
N THR A 154 0.98 61.37 -66.17
CA THR A 154 1.74 62.42 -66.85
C THR A 154 1.25 63.81 -66.46
N ILE A 155 2.05 64.84 -66.76
CA ILE A 155 1.62 66.24 -66.65
C ILE A 155 0.40 66.51 -67.54
N GLY A 156 0.26 65.80 -68.66
CA GLY A 156 -0.93 65.87 -69.53
C GLY A 156 -2.19 65.37 -68.81
N ASP A 157 -2.09 64.23 -68.12
CA ASP A 157 -3.18 63.64 -67.34
C ASP A 157 -3.61 64.56 -66.19
N TYR A 158 -2.65 65.21 -65.54
CA TYR A 158 -2.94 66.23 -64.54
C TYR A 158 -3.75 67.37 -65.13
N LEU A 159 -3.31 67.94 -66.26
CA LEU A 159 -3.97 69.09 -66.87
C LEU A 159 -5.39 68.75 -67.32
N ALA A 160 -5.61 67.54 -67.83
CA ALA A 160 -6.93 67.05 -68.21
C ALA A 160 -7.85 66.89 -66.98
N ARG A 161 -7.35 66.26 -65.91
CA ARG A 161 -8.14 66.07 -64.67
C ARG A 161 -8.41 67.38 -63.93
N ALA A 162 -7.42 68.28 -63.86
CA ALA A 162 -7.56 69.58 -63.22
C ALA A 162 -8.58 70.48 -63.94
N GLN A 163 -8.66 70.44 -65.27
CA GLN A 163 -9.67 71.15 -66.05
C GLN A 163 -11.09 70.61 -65.83
N ALA A 164 -11.23 69.31 -65.58
CA ALA A 164 -12.51 68.69 -65.24
C ALA A 164 -13.00 69.06 -63.83
N LEU A 165 -12.08 69.38 -62.91
CA LEU A 165 -12.38 69.77 -61.52
C LEU A 165 -12.60 71.29 -61.38
N ASP A 166 -11.76 72.09 -62.04
CA ASP A 166 -11.80 73.56 -61.99
C ASP A 166 -11.87 74.13 -63.42
N LYS A 167 -12.82 75.06 -63.67
CA LYS A 167 -12.97 75.73 -64.98
C LYS A 167 -11.69 76.46 -65.44
N THR A 168 -10.83 76.86 -64.51
CA THR A 168 -9.56 77.56 -64.77
C THR A 168 -8.43 76.91 -63.98
N VAL A 169 -7.45 76.31 -64.67
CA VAL A 169 -6.28 75.70 -64.03
C VAL A 169 -5.33 76.79 -63.55
N THR A 170 -5.23 76.96 -62.24
CA THR A 170 -4.33 77.92 -61.61
C THR A 170 -3.08 77.22 -61.03
N PRO A 171 -1.88 77.86 -61.05
CA PRO A 171 -0.62 77.22 -60.67
C PRO A 171 -0.51 76.68 -59.25
N ARG A 172 -1.35 77.14 -58.31
CA ARG A 172 -1.41 76.65 -56.91
C ARG A 172 -2.85 76.56 -56.40
N GLY A 173 -3.79 76.27 -57.30
CA GLY A 173 -5.21 76.15 -56.97
C GLY A 173 -5.56 74.85 -56.21
N PRO A 174 -6.85 74.65 -55.92
CA PRO A 174 -7.35 73.45 -55.25
C PRO A 174 -6.96 72.14 -55.95
N ALA A 175 -7.08 72.06 -57.29
CA ALA A 175 -6.64 70.88 -58.03
C ALA A 175 -5.14 70.55 -57.83
N TYR A 176 -4.28 71.57 -57.73
CA TYR A 176 -2.85 71.40 -57.47
C TYR A 176 -2.59 70.86 -56.07
N SER A 177 -3.24 71.42 -55.03
CA SER A 177 -3.04 70.96 -53.65
C SER A 177 -3.56 69.53 -53.43
N THR A 178 -4.71 69.16 -54.03
CA THR A 178 -5.23 67.79 -53.99
C THR A 178 -4.32 66.81 -54.71
N TRP A 179 -3.76 67.19 -55.87
CA TRP A 179 -2.78 66.37 -56.59
C TRP A 179 -1.49 66.19 -55.79
N VAL A 180 -0.91 67.26 -55.21
CA VAL A 180 0.29 67.17 -54.37
C VAL A 180 0.05 66.21 -53.20
N THR A 181 -1.11 66.31 -52.56
CA THR A 181 -1.51 65.42 -51.45
C THR A 181 -1.59 63.96 -51.92
N SER A 182 -2.25 63.71 -53.06
CA SER A 182 -2.32 62.37 -53.65
C SER A 182 -0.94 61.82 -54.01
N TYR A 183 -0.07 62.64 -54.61
CA TYR A 183 1.27 62.24 -55.04
C TYR A 183 2.18 61.90 -53.87
N LYS A 184 2.13 62.70 -52.80
CA LYS A 184 2.86 62.43 -51.54
C LYS A 184 2.34 61.15 -50.86
N ALA A 185 1.04 60.95 -50.83
CA ALA A 185 0.41 59.76 -50.25
C ALA A 185 0.82 58.49 -51.00
N ALA A 186 0.97 58.55 -52.33
CA ALA A 186 1.40 57.42 -53.14
C ALA A 186 2.82 56.96 -52.83
N TYR A 187 3.77 57.88 -52.67
CA TYR A 187 5.13 57.55 -52.22
C TYR A 187 5.17 57.09 -50.76
N SER A 188 4.28 57.62 -49.91
CA SER A 188 4.13 57.15 -48.52
C SER A 188 3.64 55.70 -48.49
N ALA A 189 2.69 55.33 -49.35
CA ALA A 189 2.23 53.96 -49.52
C ALA A 189 3.33 53.01 -50.02
N GLN A 190 4.21 53.46 -50.93
CA GLN A 190 5.38 52.66 -51.34
C GLN A 190 6.35 52.42 -50.19
N LEU A 191 6.65 53.46 -49.39
CA LEU A 191 7.53 53.34 -48.23
C LEU A 191 6.96 52.37 -47.18
N LEU A 192 5.66 52.48 -46.87
CA LEU A 192 4.96 51.59 -45.95
C LEU A 192 4.95 50.14 -46.44
N THR A 193 4.79 49.93 -47.75
CA THR A 193 4.88 48.61 -48.36
C THR A 193 6.26 47.99 -48.15
N ALA A 194 7.33 48.75 -48.40
CA ALA A 194 8.70 48.29 -48.17
C ALA A 194 8.97 48.03 -46.67
N GLN A 195 8.42 48.85 -45.77
CA GLN A 195 8.55 48.67 -44.33
C GLN A 195 7.88 47.38 -43.84
N ILE A 196 6.66 47.10 -44.31
CA ILE A 196 5.91 45.88 -44.00
C ILE A 196 6.67 44.65 -44.51
N GLN A 197 7.26 44.71 -45.70
CA GLN A 197 8.10 43.62 -46.23
C GLN A 197 9.31 43.34 -45.33
N LEU A 198 10.00 44.39 -44.86
CA LEU A 198 11.12 44.24 -43.93
C LEU A 198 10.66 43.60 -42.61
N LEU A 199 9.56 44.07 -42.04
CA LEU A 199 8.97 43.52 -40.81
C LEU A 199 8.57 42.05 -40.98
N ASN A 200 7.96 41.68 -42.10
CA ASN A 200 7.60 40.29 -42.40
C ASN A 200 8.85 39.39 -42.49
N ASN A 201 9.93 39.87 -43.12
CA ASN A 201 11.19 39.12 -43.18
C ASN A 201 11.80 38.94 -41.78
N GLN A 202 11.80 39.99 -40.96
CA GLN A 202 12.24 39.90 -39.56
C GLN A 202 11.36 38.94 -38.73
N GLN A 203 10.04 38.95 -38.95
CA GLN A 203 9.10 38.08 -38.26
C GLN A 203 9.42 36.59 -38.49
N VAL A 204 9.75 36.21 -39.73
CA VAL A 204 10.16 34.84 -40.05
C VAL A 204 11.42 34.44 -39.30
N HIS A 205 12.41 35.35 -39.20
CA HIS A 205 13.64 35.07 -38.46
C HIS A 205 13.39 34.87 -36.96
N VAL A 206 12.61 35.75 -36.32
CA VAL A 206 12.26 35.60 -34.91
C VAL A 206 11.43 34.34 -34.66
N GLN A 207 10.57 33.95 -35.61
CA GLN A 207 9.78 32.73 -35.51
C GLN A 207 10.67 31.48 -35.50
N GLN A 208 11.72 31.45 -36.32
CA GLN A 208 12.71 30.37 -36.30
C GLN A 208 13.46 30.32 -34.97
N LEU A 209 13.84 31.47 -34.42
CA LEU A 209 14.49 31.55 -33.10
C LEU A 209 13.58 31.06 -31.97
N PHE A 210 12.30 31.42 -32.01
CA PHE A 210 11.30 30.93 -31.06
C PHE A 210 11.20 29.40 -31.09
N SER A 211 11.05 28.81 -32.27
CA SER A 211 10.94 27.36 -32.43
C SER A 211 12.22 26.63 -31.97
N ALA A 212 13.39 27.20 -32.24
CA ALA A 212 14.66 26.64 -31.78
C ALA A 212 14.80 26.70 -30.24
N ALA A 213 14.44 27.83 -29.63
CA ALA A 213 14.45 28.00 -28.17
C ALA A 213 13.48 27.02 -27.48
N GLN A 214 12.26 26.88 -28.01
CA GLN A 214 11.28 25.95 -27.47
C GLN A 214 11.76 24.50 -27.56
N ALA A 215 12.39 24.10 -28.67
CA ALA A 215 12.95 22.76 -28.82
C ALA A 215 14.11 22.51 -27.85
N GLN A 216 14.96 23.51 -27.61
CA GLN A 216 16.06 23.39 -26.65
C GLN A 216 15.57 23.27 -25.20
N GLU A 217 14.59 24.09 -24.81
CA GLU A 217 13.98 24.04 -23.48
C GLU A 217 13.30 22.68 -23.23
N GLN A 218 12.60 22.13 -24.23
CA GLN A 218 11.99 20.80 -24.15
C GLN A 218 13.02 19.68 -24.00
N ARG A 219 14.15 19.76 -24.71
CA ARG A 219 15.25 18.78 -24.58
C ARG A 219 15.87 18.82 -23.20
N ALA A 220 16.16 20.01 -22.68
CA ALA A 220 16.70 20.17 -21.33
C ALA A 220 15.73 19.63 -20.26
N ALA A 221 14.43 19.93 -20.38
CA ALA A 221 13.41 19.40 -19.48
C ALA A 221 13.31 17.86 -19.55
N ALA A 222 13.38 17.28 -20.74
CA ALA A 222 13.36 15.84 -20.93
C ALA A 222 14.62 15.15 -20.36
N GLU A 223 15.80 15.76 -20.52
CA GLU A 223 17.05 15.27 -19.92
C GLU A 223 17.01 15.34 -18.40
N HIS A 224 16.55 16.46 -17.82
CA HIS A 224 16.34 16.57 -16.38
C HIS A 224 15.34 15.54 -15.84
N ALA A 225 14.23 15.31 -16.55
CA ALA A 225 13.26 14.30 -16.17
C ALA A 225 13.83 12.87 -16.24
N ARG A 226 14.66 12.57 -17.25
CA ARG A 226 15.35 11.29 -17.37
C ARG A 226 16.36 11.07 -16.23
N MET A 227 17.18 12.07 -15.92
CA MET A 227 18.12 12.00 -14.81
C MET A 227 17.40 11.82 -13.47
N ALA A 228 16.30 12.55 -13.24
CA ALA A 228 15.49 12.40 -12.03
C ALA A 228 14.85 11.01 -11.93
N ALA A 229 14.33 10.47 -13.04
CA ALA A 229 13.75 9.13 -13.07
C ALA A 229 14.81 8.04 -12.86
N GLU A 230 16.00 8.19 -13.44
CA GLU A 230 17.13 7.28 -13.23
C GLU A 230 17.62 7.31 -11.78
N GLN A 231 17.75 8.50 -11.20
CA GLN A 231 18.12 8.64 -9.80
C GLN A 231 17.07 8.04 -8.87
N ALA A 232 15.78 8.28 -9.13
CA ALA A 232 14.70 7.65 -8.36
C ALA A 232 14.72 6.11 -8.47
N ARG A 233 15.07 5.57 -9.65
CA ARG A 233 15.23 4.12 -9.85
C ARG A 233 16.39 3.57 -9.03
N LEU A 234 17.55 4.24 -9.06
CA LEU A 234 18.72 3.84 -8.27
C LEU A 234 18.47 3.92 -6.77
N GLU A 235 17.78 4.96 -6.30
CA GLU A 235 17.39 5.10 -4.89
C GLU A 235 16.39 4.01 -4.47
N ALA A 236 15.42 3.67 -5.32
CA ALA A 236 14.50 2.56 -5.08
C ALA A 236 15.21 1.20 -5.08
N GLU A 237 16.12 0.94 -6.03
CA GLU A 237 16.94 -0.28 -6.05
C GLU A 237 17.83 -0.38 -4.79
N ALA A 238 18.46 0.72 -4.36
CA ALA A 238 19.26 0.77 -3.14
C ALA A 238 18.42 0.54 -1.88
N GLU A 239 17.19 1.07 -1.82
CA GLU A 239 16.27 0.83 -0.71
C GLU A 239 15.81 -0.63 -0.65
N VAL A 240 15.49 -1.24 -1.80
CA VAL A 240 15.17 -2.68 -1.89
C VAL A 240 16.37 -3.52 -1.43
N GLN A 241 17.60 -3.16 -1.81
CA GLN A 241 18.79 -3.86 -1.32
C GLN A 241 19.01 -3.68 0.18
N ARG A 242 18.83 -2.47 0.74
CA ARG A 242 18.90 -2.24 2.19
C ARG A 242 17.86 -3.04 2.94
N GLN A 243 16.62 -3.09 2.45
CA GLN A 243 15.55 -3.88 3.06
C GLN A 243 15.84 -5.37 2.95
N ALA A 244 16.33 -5.86 1.81
CA ALA A 244 16.73 -7.25 1.64
C ALA A 244 17.91 -7.63 2.54
N GLU A 245 18.89 -6.73 2.73
CA GLU A 245 20.02 -6.93 3.65
C GLU A 245 19.57 -6.88 5.12
N GLN A 246 18.67 -5.95 5.50
CA GLN A 246 18.06 -5.93 6.83
C GLN A 246 17.24 -7.19 7.09
N LEU A 247 16.43 -7.65 6.13
CA LEU A 247 15.70 -8.92 6.21
C LEU A 247 16.67 -10.10 6.29
N ARG A 248 17.80 -10.07 5.57
CA ARG A 248 18.81 -11.12 5.67
C ARG A 248 19.46 -11.15 7.05
N LEU A 249 19.83 -9.98 7.59
CA LEU A 249 20.42 -9.84 8.92
C LEU A 249 19.41 -10.21 10.02
N GLU A 250 18.15 -9.82 9.87
CA GLU A 250 17.07 -10.17 10.80
C GLU A 250 16.74 -11.66 10.71
N ASN A 251 16.69 -12.25 9.52
CA ASN A 251 16.54 -13.70 9.34
C ASN A 251 17.76 -14.47 9.87
N GLN A 252 18.97 -13.92 9.74
CA GLN A 252 20.17 -14.49 10.35
C GLN A 252 20.12 -14.39 11.87
N ARG A 253 19.72 -13.24 12.41
CA ARG A 253 19.52 -13.03 13.85
C ARG A 253 18.44 -13.96 14.38
N GLN A 254 17.33 -14.12 13.69
CA GLN A 254 16.25 -15.05 14.04
C GLN A 254 16.65 -16.51 13.84
N ALA A 255 17.52 -16.83 12.88
CA ALA A 255 18.07 -18.18 12.73
C ALA A 255 19.10 -18.49 13.80
N GLU A 256 19.93 -17.52 14.21
CA GLU A 256 20.88 -17.63 15.32
C GLU A 256 20.16 -17.66 16.66
N GLU A 257 19.13 -16.84 16.85
CA GLU A 257 18.23 -16.88 18.01
C GLU A 257 17.38 -18.14 18.00
N GLY A 258 16.96 -18.62 16.84
CA GLY A 258 16.23 -19.87 16.65
C GLY A 258 17.13 -21.09 16.86
N GLU A 259 18.41 -21.02 16.50
CA GLU A 259 19.41 -22.06 16.79
C GLU A 259 19.89 -21.99 18.24
N ALA A 260 19.96 -20.80 18.83
CA ALA A 260 20.22 -20.59 20.25
C ALA A 260 19.01 -21.01 21.08
N LEU A 261 17.79 -20.76 20.60
CA LEU A 261 16.54 -21.25 21.17
C LEU A 261 16.40 -22.74 20.92
N ARG A 262 16.86 -23.29 19.80
CA ARG A 262 16.94 -24.75 19.55
C ARG A 262 17.97 -25.39 20.45
N LYS A 263 19.16 -24.81 20.64
CA LYS A 263 20.17 -25.29 21.59
C LYS A 263 19.72 -25.10 23.03
N ALA A 264 18.98 -24.03 23.33
CA ALA A 264 18.36 -23.79 24.64
C ALA A 264 17.12 -24.66 24.86
N MET A 265 16.38 -25.03 23.81
CA MET A 265 15.26 -25.96 23.81
C MET A 265 15.74 -27.40 23.68
N GLU A 266 16.91 -27.71 23.17
CA GLU A 266 17.56 -29.03 23.21
C GLU A 266 18.21 -29.21 24.57
N ALA A 267 18.84 -28.15 25.11
CA ALA A 267 19.27 -28.08 26.50
C ALA A 267 18.08 -28.05 27.48
N ALA A 268 16.91 -27.50 27.10
CA ALA A 268 15.67 -27.52 27.88
C ALA A 268 14.75 -28.70 27.54
N GLN A 269 14.93 -29.42 26.42
CA GLN A 269 14.29 -30.70 26.10
C GLN A 269 14.94 -31.81 26.94
N GLY A 270 16.13 -31.56 27.50
CA GLY A 270 16.63 -32.29 28.65
C GLY A 270 16.00 -31.88 30.00
N ALA A 271 15.21 -30.80 30.11
CA ALA A 271 15.04 -30.15 31.42
C ALA A 271 13.83 -29.19 31.63
N ARG A 272 12.61 -29.51 31.17
CA ARG A 272 11.39 -29.13 31.95
C ARG A 272 10.36 -30.25 31.96
N PRO A 273 10.66 -31.37 32.63
CA PRO A 273 9.60 -32.32 32.95
C PRO A 273 8.47 -31.63 33.71
N PHE A 274 7.22 -32.02 33.46
CA PHE A 274 6.08 -31.54 34.24
C PHE A 274 6.32 -31.88 35.70
N SER A 275 6.62 -30.85 36.50
CA SER A 275 7.03 -31.02 37.87
C SER A 275 5.81 -31.07 38.78
N VAL A 276 5.73 -32.09 39.61
CA VAL A 276 4.63 -32.34 40.53
C VAL A 276 5.21 -32.52 41.93
N SER A 277 4.63 -31.85 42.93
CA SER A 277 4.98 -32.13 44.32
C SER A 277 4.39 -33.48 44.72
N GLY A 278 5.19 -34.40 45.29
CA GLY A 278 4.67 -35.68 45.78
C GLY A 278 3.57 -35.51 46.83
N ALA A 279 3.69 -34.48 47.69
CA ALA A 279 2.67 -34.16 48.68
C ALA A 279 1.35 -33.70 48.04
N ALA A 280 1.43 -32.93 46.95
CA ALA A 280 0.25 -32.53 46.18
C ALA A 280 -0.37 -33.74 45.46
N ALA A 281 0.45 -34.57 44.81
CA ALA A 281 0.02 -35.80 44.13
C ALA A 281 -0.64 -36.82 45.07
N ALA A 282 -0.21 -36.89 46.34
CA ALA A 282 -0.86 -37.73 47.34
C ALA A 282 -2.17 -37.13 47.86
N SER A 283 -2.28 -35.81 47.92
CA SER A 283 -3.43 -35.11 48.48
C SER A 283 -4.64 -35.11 47.53
N GLY A 284 -4.42 -35.00 46.22
CA GLY A 284 -5.51 -34.93 45.24
C GLY A 284 -5.06 -34.68 43.80
N PRO A 285 -5.98 -34.30 42.91
CA PRO A 285 -5.69 -33.95 41.52
C PRO A 285 -4.68 -32.78 41.43
N VAL A 286 -3.69 -32.91 40.54
CA VAL A 286 -2.69 -31.88 40.23
C VAL A 286 -2.70 -31.59 38.74
N PHE A 287 -2.79 -30.31 38.38
CA PHE A 287 -2.73 -29.86 36.99
C PHE A 287 -1.40 -29.15 36.71
N THR A 288 -0.77 -29.51 35.59
CA THR A 288 0.48 -28.90 35.16
C THR A 288 0.39 -28.45 33.71
N VAL A 289 1.00 -27.30 33.42
CA VAL A 289 1.20 -26.78 32.07
C VAL A 289 2.71 -26.60 31.83
N ALA A 290 3.13 -26.36 30.59
CA ALA A 290 4.54 -26.12 30.27
C ALA A 290 5.17 -24.96 31.09
N ALA A 291 4.35 -23.96 31.45
CA ALA A 291 4.74 -22.82 32.28
C ALA A 291 4.95 -23.15 33.78
N GLY A 292 4.45 -24.27 34.29
CA GLY A 292 4.53 -24.64 35.70
C GLY A 292 3.32 -25.43 36.22
N THR A 293 3.27 -25.64 37.54
CA THR A 293 2.09 -26.24 38.20
C THR A 293 1.07 -25.15 38.47
N LEU A 294 -0.19 -25.44 38.17
CA LEU A 294 -1.28 -24.53 38.51
C LEU A 294 -1.55 -24.64 40.01
N ALA A 295 -1.45 -23.52 40.74
CA ALA A 295 -1.83 -23.50 42.15
C ALA A 295 -3.32 -23.20 42.29
N PHE A 296 -3.99 -24.01 43.10
CA PHE A 296 -5.39 -23.81 43.45
C PHE A 296 -5.53 -23.86 44.97
N ASP A 297 -6.56 -23.19 45.49
CA ASP A 297 -6.87 -23.28 46.91
C ASP A 297 -7.33 -24.71 47.31
N ALA A 298 -7.23 -25.00 48.61
CA ALA A 298 -7.58 -26.31 49.15
C ALA A 298 -9.06 -26.67 48.91
N ALA A 299 -9.95 -25.67 48.79
CA ALA A 299 -11.37 -25.89 48.55
C ALA A 299 -11.63 -26.38 47.11
N THR A 300 -10.95 -25.80 46.13
CA THR A 300 -11.03 -26.16 44.71
C THR A 300 -10.48 -27.56 44.47
N SER A 301 -9.31 -27.89 45.05
CA SER A 301 -8.75 -29.24 44.96
C SER A 301 -9.68 -30.31 45.56
N LEU A 302 -10.30 -30.01 46.70
CA LEU A 302 -11.28 -30.90 47.33
C LEU A 302 -12.56 -31.05 46.49
N ALA A 303 -13.05 -29.96 45.89
CA ALA A 303 -14.22 -29.97 45.02
C ALA A 303 -14.00 -30.86 43.79
N ILE A 304 -12.84 -30.75 43.13
CA ILE A 304 -12.50 -31.58 41.96
C ILE A 304 -12.34 -33.05 42.36
N LYS A 305 -11.68 -33.32 43.49
CA LYS A 305 -11.55 -34.69 44.02
C LYS A 305 -12.92 -35.32 44.29
N THR A 306 -13.86 -34.52 44.78
CA THR A 306 -15.25 -34.96 45.04
C THR A 306 -16.01 -35.18 43.74
N ALA A 307 -15.94 -34.23 42.81
CA ALA A 307 -16.54 -34.33 41.48
C ALA A 307 -16.03 -35.57 40.72
N LEU A 308 -14.73 -35.87 40.78
CA LEU A 308 -14.16 -37.03 40.12
C LEU A 308 -14.68 -38.35 40.68
N ARG A 309 -14.74 -38.47 42.02
CA ARG A 309 -15.30 -39.67 42.68
C ARG A 309 -16.77 -39.84 42.35
N SER A 310 -17.52 -38.75 42.35
CA SER A 310 -18.93 -38.73 41.97
C SER A 310 -19.13 -39.15 40.51
N ALA A 311 -18.34 -38.59 39.59
CA ALA A 311 -18.38 -38.92 38.17
C ALA A 311 -18.03 -40.40 37.90
N THR A 312 -16.99 -40.91 38.57
CA THR A 312 -16.59 -42.32 38.53
C THR A 312 -17.72 -43.23 39.00
N ALA A 313 -18.29 -42.96 40.19
CA ALA A 313 -19.38 -43.76 40.73
C ALA A 313 -20.64 -43.69 39.84
N THR A 314 -20.94 -42.52 39.28
CA THR A 314 -22.06 -42.30 38.37
C THR A 314 -21.89 -43.06 37.07
N ALA A 315 -20.72 -42.97 36.43
CA ALA A 315 -20.41 -43.70 35.21
C ALA A 315 -20.48 -45.22 35.41
N ILE A 316 -19.92 -45.74 36.51
CA ILE A 316 -19.98 -47.17 36.85
C ILE A 316 -21.43 -47.62 37.13
N THR A 317 -22.20 -46.83 37.87
CA THR A 317 -23.60 -47.15 38.18
C THR A 317 -24.46 -47.15 36.91
N ALA A 318 -24.26 -46.17 36.04
CA ALA A 318 -24.98 -46.07 34.78
C ALA A 318 -24.57 -47.19 33.80
N LEU A 319 -23.29 -47.58 33.79
CA LEU A 319 -22.80 -48.76 33.06
C LEU A 319 -23.49 -50.02 33.57
N ALA A 320 -23.54 -50.24 34.89
CA ALA A 320 -24.20 -51.40 35.49
C ALA A 320 -25.71 -51.46 35.17
N ALA A 321 -26.39 -50.31 35.10
CA ALA A 321 -27.79 -50.21 34.70
C ALA A 321 -28.02 -50.49 33.20
N ALA A 322 -26.98 -50.32 32.36
CA ALA A 322 -27.04 -50.60 30.94
C ALA A 322 -26.77 -52.09 30.59
N VAL A 323 -26.22 -52.88 31.52
CA VAL A 323 -25.96 -54.32 31.38
C VAL A 323 -27.29 -55.10 31.27
N GLY A 324 -27.80 -55.20 30.05
CA GLY A 324 -29.11 -55.77 29.73
C GLY A 324 -29.75 -55.22 28.46
N THR A 325 -29.25 -54.08 27.98
CA THR A 325 -29.59 -53.51 26.67
C THR A 325 -28.46 -53.77 25.67
N ALA A 326 -28.78 -54.13 24.43
CA ALA A 326 -27.80 -54.52 23.40
C ALA A 326 -26.95 -53.36 22.84
N SER A 327 -26.67 -52.33 23.64
CA SER A 327 -26.06 -51.08 23.21
C SER A 327 -24.68 -50.91 23.83
N GLY A 328 -23.64 -50.87 23.00
CA GLY A 328 -22.27 -50.48 23.39
C GLY A 328 -22.13 -48.99 23.73
N ALA A 329 -23.10 -48.45 24.49
CA ALA A 329 -23.21 -47.04 24.84
C ALA A 329 -22.04 -46.61 25.72
N VAL A 330 -21.38 -45.52 25.32
CA VAL A 330 -20.35 -44.85 26.12
C VAL A 330 -21.01 -43.73 26.88
N ILE A 331 -20.82 -43.70 28.19
CA ILE A 331 -21.32 -42.64 29.08
C ILE A 331 -20.14 -41.77 29.46
N VAL A 332 -20.26 -40.46 29.21
CA VAL A 332 -19.25 -39.46 29.57
C VAL A 332 -19.83 -38.58 30.67
N VAL A 333 -19.08 -38.40 31.76
CA VAL A 333 -19.47 -37.57 32.90
C VAL A 333 -18.41 -36.48 33.10
N GLY A 334 -18.84 -35.22 33.07
CA GLY A 334 -17.96 -34.06 33.32
C GLY A 334 -17.44 -34.04 34.76
N VAL A 335 -16.14 -33.77 34.92
CA VAL A 335 -15.45 -33.74 36.23
C VAL A 335 -15.02 -32.32 36.58
N ALA A 336 -14.37 -31.64 35.64
CA ALA A 336 -13.84 -30.30 35.85
C ALA A 336 -13.68 -29.59 34.51
N THR A 337 -13.91 -28.27 34.51
CA THR A 337 -13.58 -27.41 33.39
C THR A 337 -12.43 -26.51 33.78
N LEU A 338 -11.37 -26.56 32.98
CA LEU A 338 -10.26 -25.63 33.05
C LEU A 338 -10.50 -24.52 32.03
N VAL A 339 -10.69 -23.29 32.53
CA VAL A 339 -10.68 -22.06 31.74
C VAL A 339 -9.28 -21.48 31.84
N TYR A 340 -8.46 -21.75 30.82
CA TYR A 340 -7.07 -21.32 30.76
C TYR A 340 -6.88 -20.39 29.57
N TYR A 341 -6.79 -19.09 29.83
CA TYR A 341 -6.71 -18.05 28.79
C TYR A 341 -5.45 -18.15 27.90
N ALA A 342 -4.35 -18.74 28.38
CA ALA A 342 -3.13 -18.90 27.58
C ALA A 342 -3.12 -20.10 26.62
N LEU A 343 -4.15 -20.97 26.64
CA LEU A 343 -4.35 -22.01 25.62
C LEU A 343 -4.87 -21.39 24.30
N GLN A 344 -5.39 -20.15 24.35
CA GLN A 344 -5.99 -19.44 23.21
C GLN A 344 -4.98 -19.06 22.11
N ARG A 345 -3.67 -19.05 22.37
CA ARG A 345 -2.65 -18.61 21.39
C ARG A 345 -1.57 -19.64 21.05
N ASN A 346 -1.16 -20.48 22.00
CA ASN A 346 0.07 -21.27 21.85
C ASN A 346 -0.14 -22.78 21.78
N LYS A 347 -1.36 -23.29 21.98
CA LYS A 347 -1.65 -24.74 22.05
C LYS A 347 -0.55 -25.43 22.89
N GLU A 348 -0.44 -25.10 24.17
CA GLU A 348 0.61 -25.67 25.06
C GLU A 348 0.18 -27.04 25.62
N PRO A 349 1.11 -28.01 25.78
CA PRO A 349 0.78 -29.31 26.36
C PRO A 349 0.45 -29.17 27.86
N TYR A 350 -0.52 -29.95 28.33
CA TYR A 350 -0.94 -29.98 29.73
C TYR A 350 -1.05 -31.41 30.25
N THR A 351 -0.93 -31.58 31.57
CA THR A 351 -1.19 -32.86 32.25
C THR A 351 -2.14 -32.69 33.42
N LEU A 352 -2.92 -33.74 33.67
CA LEU A 352 -3.70 -33.96 34.88
C LEU A 352 -3.21 -35.25 35.53
N SER A 353 -2.63 -35.13 36.74
CA SER A 353 -2.22 -36.25 37.59
C SER A 353 -3.23 -36.45 38.70
N VAL A 354 -3.71 -37.68 38.90
CA VAL A 354 -4.68 -38.00 39.94
C VAL A 354 -4.32 -39.32 40.64
N PRO A 355 -4.49 -39.46 41.97
CA PRO A 355 -4.41 -40.75 42.64
C PRO A 355 -5.30 -41.82 41.99
N LEU A 356 -4.73 -42.97 41.64
CA LEU A 356 -5.45 -44.09 41.02
C LEU A 356 -6.62 -44.60 41.88
N SER A 357 -6.55 -44.42 43.20
CA SER A 357 -7.59 -44.80 44.15
C SER A 357 -8.90 -44.02 43.97
N GLY A 358 -8.91 -42.96 43.16
CA GLY A 358 -10.13 -42.27 42.72
C GLY A 358 -10.96 -43.04 41.70
N PHE A 359 -10.36 -44.03 41.01
CA PHE A 359 -10.96 -44.76 39.89
C PHE A 359 -11.19 -46.24 40.19
N THR A 360 -10.25 -46.88 40.90
CA THR A 360 -10.33 -48.30 41.20
C THR A 360 -9.62 -48.65 42.51
N THR A 361 -9.98 -49.78 43.10
CA THR A 361 -9.18 -50.46 44.12
C THR A 361 -8.10 -51.31 43.45
N TYR A 362 -6.89 -51.30 43.99
CA TYR A 362 -5.76 -52.06 43.44
C TYR A 362 -4.95 -52.71 44.57
N ASP A 363 -4.32 -53.83 44.26
CA ASP A 363 -3.26 -54.41 45.06
C ASP A 363 -1.92 -53.79 44.65
N ALA A 364 -1.13 -53.34 45.62
CA ALA A 364 0.08 -52.58 45.35
C ALA A 364 1.20 -53.45 44.76
N ASP A 365 1.32 -54.71 45.22
CA ASP A 365 2.37 -55.63 44.77
C ASP A 365 2.06 -56.13 43.35
N GLU A 366 0.79 -56.43 43.07
CA GLU A 366 0.33 -56.79 41.72
C GLU A 366 0.53 -55.63 40.73
N LEU A 367 0.14 -54.41 41.11
CA LEU A 367 0.30 -53.23 40.25
C LEU A 367 1.79 -52.93 39.98
N HIS A 368 2.66 -53.13 40.96
CA HIS A 368 4.11 -53.00 40.79
C HIS A 368 4.68 -54.07 39.85
N ALA A 369 4.23 -55.33 39.95
CA ALA A 369 4.63 -56.40 39.04
C ALA A 369 4.19 -56.12 37.59
N ILE A 370 2.98 -55.58 37.39
CA ILE A 370 2.51 -55.12 36.07
C ILE A 370 3.41 -53.99 35.54
N ALA A 371 3.79 -53.04 36.39
CA ALA A 371 4.67 -51.94 36.02
C ALA A 371 6.06 -52.41 35.58
N GLU A 372 6.67 -53.37 36.30
CA GLU A 372 7.96 -53.97 35.93
C GLU A 372 7.92 -54.70 34.59
N ALA A 373 6.78 -55.34 34.28
CA ALA A 373 6.55 -56.00 33.00
C ALA A 373 6.16 -55.02 31.87
N ASN A 374 6.04 -53.72 32.15
CA ASN A 374 5.46 -52.71 31.25
C ASN A 374 4.06 -53.09 30.72
N GLY A 375 3.26 -53.77 31.55
CA GLY A 375 1.93 -54.26 31.23
C GLY A 375 0.85 -53.18 31.23
N GLU A 376 -0.40 -53.63 31.19
CA GLU A 376 -1.61 -52.80 31.19
C GLU A 376 -2.61 -53.33 32.22
N ILE A 377 -3.39 -52.45 32.82
CA ILE A 377 -4.52 -52.80 33.70
C ILE A 377 -5.82 -52.37 33.04
N GLU A 378 -6.87 -53.19 33.17
CA GLU A 378 -8.18 -52.87 32.65
C GLU A 378 -8.98 -52.06 33.68
N LEU A 379 -9.40 -50.85 33.29
CA LEU A 379 -10.24 -49.98 34.10
C LEU A 379 -11.67 -49.93 33.54
N PRO A 380 -12.70 -49.96 34.40
CA PRO A 380 -14.10 -49.84 33.97
C PRO A 380 -14.44 -48.43 33.45
N VAL A 381 -13.68 -47.44 33.89
CA VAL A 381 -13.78 -46.05 33.43
C VAL A 381 -12.39 -45.47 33.21
N VAL A 382 -12.28 -44.55 32.27
CA VAL A 382 -11.03 -43.85 31.96
C VAL A 382 -11.22 -42.34 32.01
N LEU A 383 -10.12 -41.64 32.30
CA LEU A 383 -10.06 -40.19 32.25
C LEU A 383 -9.83 -39.76 30.79
N GLY A 384 -10.44 -38.65 30.42
CA GLY A 384 -10.24 -38.02 29.12
C GLY A 384 -10.34 -36.51 29.23
N SER A 385 -10.03 -35.85 28.12
CA SER A 385 -10.23 -34.41 28.00
C SER A 385 -10.73 -34.02 26.62
N LYS A 386 -11.55 -32.98 26.58
CA LYS A 386 -11.96 -32.28 25.36
C LYS A 386 -11.49 -30.84 25.46
N THR A 387 -10.77 -30.39 24.44
CA THR A 387 -10.38 -28.98 24.31
C THR A 387 -11.27 -28.32 23.28
N THR A 388 -11.83 -27.17 23.64
CA THR A 388 -12.58 -26.26 22.76
C THR A 388 -11.77 -24.97 22.59
N GLU A 389 -12.24 -24.04 21.76
CA GLU A 389 -11.59 -22.73 21.53
C GLU A 389 -11.28 -21.95 22.82
N SER A 390 -12.09 -22.14 23.88
CA SER A 390 -11.98 -21.33 25.11
C SER A 390 -11.79 -22.14 26.40
N THR A 391 -12.01 -23.46 26.39
CA THR A 391 -12.00 -24.28 27.61
C THR A 391 -11.48 -25.69 27.36
N THR A 392 -10.82 -26.28 28.37
CA THR A 392 -10.53 -27.72 28.42
C THR A 392 -11.40 -28.37 29.48
N GLU A 393 -12.27 -29.28 29.06
CA GLU A 393 -13.11 -30.08 29.95
C GLU A 393 -12.46 -31.44 30.19
N PHE A 394 -12.32 -31.82 31.46
CA PHE A 394 -11.88 -33.15 31.89
C PHE A 394 -13.10 -34.00 32.26
N VAL A 395 -13.10 -35.24 31.77
CA VAL A 395 -14.26 -36.13 31.84
C VAL A 395 -13.86 -37.53 32.26
N VAL A 396 -14.79 -38.25 32.87
CA VAL A 396 -14.70 -39.70 33.07
C VAL A 396 -15.63 -40.39 32.08
N ALA A 397 -15.11 -41.37 31.35
CA ALA A 397 -15.88 -42.14 30.37
C ALA A 397 -15.87 -43.63 30.70
N THR A 398 -16.99 -44.31 30.46
CA THR A 398 -17.05 -45.78 30.54
C THR A 398 -16.22 -46.40 29.44
N ALA A 399 -15.33 -47.33 29.80
CA ALA A 399 -14.53 -48.05 28.81
C ALA A 399 -15.31 -49.21 28.19
N ASN A 400 -15.17 -49.39 26.88
CA ASN A 400 -15.77 -50.52 26.15
C ASN A 400 -14.79 -51.22 25.18
N ASN A 401 -13.53 -50.79 25.14
CA ASN A 401 -12.45 -51.30 24.29
C ASN A 401 -12.74 -51.27 22.77
N ALA A 402 -13.87 -50.70 22.34
CA ALA A 402 -14.25 -50.52 20.95
C ALA A 402 -14.13 -49.06 20.51
N ALA A 403 -14.68 -48.15 21.32
CA ALA A 403 -14.65 -46.71 21.08
C ALA A 403 -13.86 -45.95 22.16
N VAL A 404 -13.87 -46.43 23.41
CA VAL A 404 -13.07 -45.87 24.50
C VAL A 404 -12.16 -46.97 25.07
N PRO A 405 -10.83 -46.79 25.06
CA PRO A 405 -9.89 -47.81 25.54
C PRO A 405 -9.98 -47.97 27.06
N GLY A 406 -10.14 -49.20 27.54
CA GLY A 406 -10.13 -49.54 28.96
C GLY A 406 -8.81 -50.09 29.48
N LYS A 407 -7.93 -50.54 28.57
CA LYS A 407 -6.59 -51.00 28.91
C LYS A 407 -5.65 -49.82 29.06
N VAL A 408 -5.18 -49.57 30.29
CA VAL A 408 -4.32 -48.44 30.64
C VAL A 408 -2.91 -48.96 30.96
N PRO A 409 -1.86 -48.48 30.27
CA PRO A 409 -0.50 -48.90 30.53
C PRO A 409 -0.01 -48.48 31.92
N VAL A 410 0.72 -49.40 32.58
CA VAL A 410 1.32 -49.18 33.91
C VAL A 410 2.84 -49.11 33.77
N ARG A 411 3.47 -48.08 34.33
CA ARG A 411 4.90 -47.82 34.22
C ARG A 411 5.51 -47.48 35.57
N ILE A 412 6.76 -47.87 35.77
CA ILE A 412 7.50 -47.53 36.98
C ILE A 412 8.18 -46.17 36.83
N ALA A 413 8.09 -45.33 37.86
CA ALA A 413 8.84 -44.08 37.95
C ALA A 413 10.26 -44.34 38.49
N THR A 414 11.27 -43.78 37.84
CA THR A 414 12.68 -44.01 38.18
C THR A 414 13.19 -42.90 39.10
N TYR A 415 13.82 -43.26 40.22
CA TYR A 415 14.39 -42.28 41.14
C TYR A 415 15.75 -41.78 40.64
N ASP A 416 15.91 -40.46 40.53
CA ASP A 416 17.19 -39.79 40.32
C ASP A 416 17.73 -39.29 41.68
N PRO A 417 18.81 -39.91 42.23
CA PRO A 417 19.36 -39.51 43.52
C PRO A 417 20.16 -38.19 43.48
N LEU A 418 20.60 -37.73 42.30
CA LEU A 418 21.33 -36.46 42.16
C LEU A 418 20.36 -35.28 42.17
N LEU A 419 19.20 -35.46 41.55
CA LEU A 419 18.17 -34.42 41.41
C LEU A 419 17.04 -34.56 42.44
N ASN A 420 17.06 -35.62 43.25
CA ASN A 420 16.10 -35.94 44.31
C ASN A 420 14.63 -35.87 43.84
N HIS A 421 14.35 -36.49 42.70
CA HIS A 421 13.00 -36.64 42.16
C HIS A 421 12.82 -38.00 41.49
N TYR A 422 11.58 -38.45 41.39
CA TYR A 422 11.19 -39.53 40.51
C TYR A 422 10.92 -38.97 39.12
N SER A 423 11.35 -39.65 38.07
CA SER A 423 11.09 -39.28 36.68
C SER A 423 10.40 -40.42 35.94
N ALA A 424 9.50 -40.07 35.03
CA ALA A 424 8.91 -41.02 34.10
C ALA A 424 8.72 -40.36 32.74
N HIS A 425 8.88 -41.14 31.67
CA HIS A 425 8.76 -40.67 30.30
C HIS A 425 7.55 -41.29 29.61
N HIS A 426 6.92 -40.52 28.73
CA HIS A 426 5.83 -41.00 27.91
C HIS A 426 6.33 -42.10 26.94
N PRO A 427 5.79 -43.34 26.98
CA PRO A 427 6.27 -44.46 26.17
C PRO A 427 6.20 -44.26 24.65
N GLY A 428 5.23 -43.47 24.16
CA GLY A 428 5.11 -43.13 22.74
C GLY A 428 5.91 -41.90 22.31
N THR A 429 6.41 -41.10 23.26
CA THR A 429 7.08 -39.82 23.01
C THR A 429 8.13 -39.55 24.09
N PRO A 430 9.33 -40.16 24.00
CA PRO A 430 10.33 -40.13 25.06
C PRO A 430 10.78 -38.72 25.51
N GLY A 431 10.60 -37.71 24.64
CA GLY A 431 10.89 -36.30 24.93
C GLY A 431 9.88 -35.59 25.85
N ILE A 432 8.84 -36.28 26.33
CA ILE A 432 7.90 -35.75 27.33
C ILE A 432 8.09 -36.52 28.63
N GLY A 433 8.62 -35.83 29.64
CA GLY A 433 8.88 -36.37 30.97
C GLY A 433 8.01 -35.72 32.05
N MET A 434 7.69 -36.48 33.09
CA MET A 434 7.12 -35.97 34.34
C MET A 434 8.12 -36.19 35.47
N THR A 435 8.12 -35.29 36.45
CA THR A 435 8.91 -35.45 37.67
C THR A 435 8.06 -35.27 38.92
N TRP A 436 8.34 -36.09 39.93
CA TRP A 436 7.71 -35.99 41.24
C TRP A 436 8.75 -35.85 42.35
N THR A 437 8.58 -34.87 43.23
CA THR A 437 9.41 -34.78 44.44
C THR A 437 8.95 -35.82 45.48
N PRO A 438 9.86 -36.61 46.11
CA PRO A 438 9.49 -37.59 47.13
C PRO A 438 8.82 -36.93 48.34
N ILE A 439 7.86 -37.62 48.96
CA ILE A 439 7.26 -37.20 50.24
C ILE A 439 8.19 -37.55 51.41
N VAL A 440 8.89 -38.69 51.30
CA VAL A 440 9.86 -39.17 52.29
C VAL A 440 11.25 -39.17 51.66
N ARG A 441 12.23 -38.54 52.32
CA ARG A 441 13.64 -38.63 51.89
C ARG A 441 14.21 -39.97 52.34
N LEU A 442 14.58 -40.83 51.39
CA LEU A 442 15.40 -42.00 51.64
C LEU A 442 16.80 -41.54 52.08
N GLY A 443 17.03 -41.40 53.40
CA GLY A 443 18.39 -41.28 53.94
C GLY A 443 18.64 -40.44 55.19
N ASN A 444 17.76 -39.52 55.63
CA ASN A 444 18.12 -38.60 56.72
C ASN A 444 17.11 -38.59 57.88
N SER A 445 17.46 -39.28 58.96
CA SER A 445 16.84 -39.19 60.29
C SER A 445 17.28 -37.90 61.02
N SER A 446 16.82 -36.72 60.59
CA SER A 446 17.14 -35.45 61.28
C SER A 446 15.89 -34.65 61.65
N THR A 447 15.79 -34.30 62.94
CA THR A 447 14.67 -33.60 63.59
C THR A 447 14.83 -32.07 63.55
N ALA A 448 14.82 -31.45 62.38
CA ALA A 448 14.82 -29.98 62.24
C ALA A 448 13.57 -29.49 61.49
N LEU A 449 12.80 -28.59 62.11
CA LEU A 449 11.60 -27.93 61.57
C LEU A 449 11.97 -26.61 60.84
N PRO A 450 11.18 -26.12 59.86
CA PRO A 450 10.51 -26.84 58.78
C PRO A 450 11.34 -26.80 57.48
N VAL A 451 11.00 -27.74 56.60
CA VAL A 451 11.55 -27.97 55.27
C VAL A 451 11.45 -26.72 54.39
N HIS A 452 12.56 -26.36 53.74
CA HIS A 452 12.53 -25.44 52.61
C HIS A 452 11.86 -26.18 51.45
N GLU A 453 10.56 -25.94 51.24
CA GLU A 453 9.85 -26.37 50.02
C GLU A 453 10.60 -25.78 48.82
N GLN A 454 11.14 -26.63 47.95
CA GLN A 454 11.66 -26.14 46.68
C GLN A 454 10.49 -25.60 45.87
N ASN A 455 10.55 -24.29 45.56
CA ASN A 455 9.53 -23.54 44.85
C ASN A 455 9.15 -24.23 43.53
N VAL A 456 8.04 -24.96 43.55
CA VAL A 456 7.26 -25.21 42.33
C VAL A 456 6.81 -23.83 41.84
N VAL A 457 7.13 -23.49 40.60
CA VAL A 457 6.67 -22.23 40.00
C VAL A 457 5.14 -22.30 39.90
N SER A 458 4.49 -21.56 40.79
CA SER A 458 3.04 -21.40 40.85
C SER A 458 2.57 -20.47 39.74
N TYR A 459 1.57 -20.90 38.98
CA TYR A 459 0.95 -20.09 37.94
C TYR A 459 -0.52 -19.79 38.29
N ASP A 460 -0.87 -18.50 38.40
CA ASP A 460 -2.19 -18.01 38.84
C ASP A 460 -3.13 -17.59 37.68
N GLY A 461 -2.73 -17.79 36.42
CA GLY A 461 -3.51 -17.33 35.24
C GLY A 461 -4.62 -18.28 34.77
N ALA A 462 -5.04 -19.24 35.60
CA ALA A 462 -5.99 -20.29 35.25
C ALA A 462 -7.18 -20.32 36.20
N ILE A 463 -8.40 -20.44 35.68
CA ILE A 463 -9.59 -20.70 36.51
C ILE A 463 -10.01 -22.14 36.29
N LEU A 464 -9.96 -22.94 37.36
CA LEU A 464 -10.44 -24.33 37.34
C LEU A 464 -11.75 -24.41 38.11
N THR A 465 -12.78 -24.95 37.48
CA THR A 465 -14.12 -25.09 38.08
C THR A 465 -14.50 -26.56 38.11
N ALA A 466 -14.85 -27.08 39.28
CA ALA A 466 -15.41 -28.42 39.40
C ALA A 466 -16.78 -28.47 38.70
N LEU A 467 -17.01 -29.49 37.87
CA LEU A 467 -18.30 -29.75 37.26
C LEU A 467 -18.99 -30.87 38.04
N GLU A 468 -20.19 -30.61 38.56
CA GLU A 468 -21.02 -31.68 39.13
C GLU A 468 -22.12 -32.08 38.15
N GLY A 469 -22.10 -33.34 37.71
CA GLY A 469 -23.31 -34.04 37.28
C GLY A 469 -23.78 -33.87 35.83
N ARG A 470 -22.96 -33.32 34.91
CA ARG A 470 -23.29 -33.37 33.48
C ARG A 470 -23.00 -34.78 32.94
N ILE A 471 -24.06 -35.53 32.65
CA ILE A 471 -24.00 -36.87 32.06
C ILE A 471 -24.38 -36.75 30.58
N ASP A 472 -23.48 -37.20 29.71
CA ASP A 472 -23.76 -37.38 28.28
C ASP A 472 -23.84 -38.89 27.98
N THR A 473 -25.03 -39.34 27.58
CA THR A 473 -25.33 -40.73 27.26
C THR A 473 -25.19 -41.03 25.76
N SER A 474 -24.90 -40.03 24.93
CA SER A 474 -24.62 -40.18 23.48
C SER A 474 -23.59 -39.14 23.00
N PRO A 475 -22.38 -39.15 23.57
CA PRO A 475 -21.35 -38.19 23.23
C PRO A 475 -20.77 -38.44 21.82
N ALA A 476 -20.47 -37.35 21.10
CA ALA A 476 -19.55 -37.40 19.97
C ALA A 476 -18.15 -37.72 20.53
N LEU A 477 -17.63 -38.92 20.27
CA LEU A 477 -16.41 -39.42 20.93
C LEU A 477 -15.12 -38.93 20.27
N ASP A 478 -15.20 -38.50 19.02
CA ASP A 478 -14.11 -37.95 18.20
C ASP A 478 -13.54 -36.63 18.74
N VAL A 479 -14.34 -35.85 19.46
CA VAL A 479 -13.90 -34.59 20.10
C VAL A 479 -13.20 -34.79 21.45
N TYR A 480 -13.04 -36.03 21.92
CA TYR A 480 -12.39 -36.34 23.18
C TYR A 480 -11.09 -37.13 22.97
N SER A 481 -10.05 -36.73 23.70
CA SER A 481 -8.85 -37.55 23.86
C SER A 481 -8.99 -38.40 25.13
N PHE A 482 -9.03 -39.73 24.96
CA PHE A 482 -9.10 -40.69 26.07
C PHE A 482 -7.79 -41.46 26.22
N GLY A 483 -7.48 -41.83 27.45
CA GLY A 483 -6.29 -42.63 27.77
C GLY A 483 -5.29 -41.86 28.63
N GLY A 484 -4.16 -42.49 28.91
CA GLY A 484 -3.17 -42.00 29.85
C GLY A 484 -2.29 -43.13 30.37
N PHE A 485 -1.51 -42.85 31.41
CA PHE A 485 -0.58 -43.82 32.00
C PHE A 485 -0.76 -43.86 33.51
N ILE A 486 -0.61 -45.05 34.05
CA ILE A 486 -0.49 -45.22 35.50
C ILE A 486 1.00 -45.27 35.84
N TYR A 487 1.47 -44.31 36.63
CA TYR A 487 2.81 -44.32 37.17
C TYR A 487 2.81 -44.88 38.59
N VAL A 488 3.61 -45.91 38.81
CA VAL A 488 3.83 -46.56 40.09
C VAL A 488 5.17 -46.10 40.65
N PHE A 489 5.21 -45.85 41.96
CA PHE A 489 6.39 -45.41 42.69
C PHE A 489 6.75 -46.47 43.73
N PRO A 490 8.04 -46.62 44.09
CA PRO A 490 8.44 -47.39 45.26
C PRO A 490 7.67 -46.93 46.50
N ILE A 491 7.30 -47.87 47.39
CA ILE A 491 6.49 -47.56 48.58
C ILE A 491 7.16 -46.52 49.48
N GLU A 492 8.49 -46.49 49.50
CA GLU A 492 9.31 -45.55 50.25
C GLU A 492 9.24 -44.11 49.73
N SER A 493 8.73 -43.89 48.51
CA SER A 493 8.48 -42.55 47.96
C SER A 493 7.41 -41.77 48.74
N GLY A 494 6.48 -42.50 49.36
CA GLY A 494 5.23 -41.97 49.93
C GLY A 494 4.20 -41.52 48.89
N ILE A 495 4.49 -41.59 47.59
CA ILE A 495 3.62 -41.16 46.51
C ILE A 495 2.73 -42.34 46.09
N PRO A 496 1.39 -42.24 46.20
CA PRO A 496 0.51 -43.30 45.72
C PRO A 496 0.52 -43.38 44.18
N PRO A 497 0.21 -44.53 43.56
CA PRO A 497 0.07 -44.65 42.12
C PRO A 497 -0.80 -43.54 41.50
N GLN A 498 -0.29 -42.94 40.43
CA GLN A 498 -0.91 -41.79 39.77
C GLN A 498 -1.44 -42.20 38.40
N TYR A 499 -2.73 -41.95 38.13
CA TYR A 499 -3.27 -41.98 36.78
C TYR A 499 -3.11 -40.59 36.15
N VAL A 500 -2.30 -40.52 35.10
CA VAL A 500 -1.96 -39.28 34.41
C VAL A 500 -2.54 -39.28 33.01
N VAL A 501 -3.27 -38.21 32.69
CA VAL A 501 -3.64 -37.87 31.31
C VAL A 501 -2.77 -36.73 30.84
N LEU A 502 -2.19 -36.89 29.65
CA LEU A 502 -1.42 -35.88 28.94
C LEU A 502 -2.22 -35.48 27.71
N SER A 503 -2.33 -34.18 27.48
CA SER A 503 -2.75 -33.66 26.19
C SER A 503 -1.55 -33.04 25.49
N THR A 504 -1.24 -33.58 24.32
CA THR A 504 -0.35 -32.92 23.37
C THR A 504 -1.20 -32.38 22.24
N PRO A 505 -1.04 -31.11 21.85
CA PRO A 505 -1.89 -30.48 20.82
C PRO A 505 -1.69 -31.04 19.40
N TYR A 506 -0.81 -32.02 19.23
CA TYR A 506 -0.49 -32.65 17.95
C TYR A 506 -0.33 -34.16 18.15
N ASP A 507 -1.43 -34.83 18.48
CA ASP A 507 -1.43 -36.28 18.70
C ASP A 507 -0.82 -37.04 17.50
N GLY A 508 0.02 -38.02 17.78
CA GLY A 508 0.76 -38.80 16.78
C GLY A 508 1.85 -38.06 15.98
N ALA A 509 2.27 -36.85 16.36
CA ALA A 509 3.42 -36.17 15.76
C ALA A 509 4.74 -36.89 16.10
N THR A 510 5.55 -37.16 15.08
CA THR A 510 6.81 -37.92 15.21
C THR A 510 8.06 -37.08 14.97
N THR A 511 7.91 -35.87 14.42
CA THR A 511 9.03 -34.97 14.11
C THR A 511 8.64 -33.49 14.26
N ILE A 512 9.65 -32.62 14.18
CA ILE A 512 9.51 -31.16 14.15
C ILE A 512 9.89 -30.69 12.73
N GLY A 513 9.03 -29.88 12.12
CA GLY A 513 9.29 -29.24 10.84
C GLY A 513 10.52 -28.35 10.89
N LYS A 514 11.39 -28.47 9.89
CA LYS A 514 12.68 -27.77 9.84
C LYS A 514 12.50 -26.26 9.67
N PHE A 515 11.52 -25.83 8.88
CA PHE A 515 11.28 -24.43 8.57
C PHE A 515 10.16 -23.83 9.42
N SER A 516 9.08 -24.59 9.61
CA SER A 516 7.91 -24.17 10.38
C SER A 516 8.12 -24.22 11.89
N GLY A 517 8.97 -25.13 12.38
CA GLY A 517 9.11 -25.43 13.81
C GLY A 517 7.90 -26.15 14.42
N ARG A 518 6.88 -26.50 13.62
CA ARG A 518 5.66 -27.18 14.08
C ARG A 518 5.90 -28.67 14.23
N LYS A 519 5.28 -29.30 15.22
CA LYS A 519 5.28 -30.76 15.38
C LYS A 519 4.25 -31.37 14.43
N PHE A 520 4.65 -32.40 13.67
CA PHE A 520 3.76 -33.11 12.76
C PHE A 520 4.25 -34.54 12.49
N ASN A 521 3.44 -35.33 11.77
CA ASN A 521 3.81 -36.66 11.29
C ASN A 521 3.95 -36.68 9.76
N PRO A 522 5.18 -36.76 9.21
CA PRO A 522 5.40 -36.72 7.77
C PRO A 522 4.79 -37.93 7.04
N GLU A 523 4.71 -39.09 7.70
CA GLU A 523 4.14 -40.32 7.12
C GLU A 523 2.61 -40.26 6.99
N ARG A 524 1.97 -39.29 7.66
CA ARG A 524 0.51 -39.07 7.62
C ARG A 524 0.16 -37.67 7.10
N SER A 525 0.97 -37.15 6.17
CA SER A 525 0.82 -35.79 5.62
C SER A 525 0.44 -35.74 4.13
N GLY A 526 0.00 -36.86 3.55
CA GLY A 526 -0.39 -36.91 2.14
C GLY A 526 0.80 -36.91 1.17
N GLY A 527 1.87 -37.62 1.51
CA GLY A 527 3.06 -37.81 0.67
C GLY A 527 4.32 -37.14 1.20
N PRO A 528 5.48 -37.36 0.54
CA PRO A 528 6.77 -36.85 1.02
C PRO A 528 6.81 -35.32 1.03
N ILE A 529 7.72 -34.76 1.84
CA ILE A 529 8.08 -33.33 1.77
C ILE A 529 8.91 -33.11 0.49
N LEU A 530 8.52 -32.11 -0.29
CA LEU A 530 9.13 -31.74 -1.56
C LEU A 530 9.86 -30.41 -1.43
N GLU A 531 10.87 -30.18 -2.26
CA GLU A 531 11.61 -28.91 -2.28
C GLU A 531 11.01 -27.97 -3.32
N LEU A 532 9.88 -27.33 -3.00
CA LEU A 532 9.13 -26.49 -3.93
C LEU A 532 9.52 -25.00 -3.83
N ASP A 533 9.26 -24.25 -4.90
CA ASP A 533 9.45 -22.80 -4.95
C ASP A 533 8.15 -22.10 -5.33
N TRP A 534 7.60 -21.32 -4.40
CA TRP A 534 6.38 -20.54 -4.61
C TRP A 534 6.59 -19.35 -5.55
N ARG A 535 7.84 -18.89 -5.75
CA ARG A 535 8.14 -17.69 -6.54
C ARG A 535 7.78 -17.82 -8.02
N THR A 536 7.77 -19.05 -8.53
CA THR A 536 7.47 -19.35 -9.93
C THR A 536 5.97 -19.44 -10.22
N ALA A 537 5.12 -19.37 -9.19
CA ALA A 537 3.68 -19.57 -9.34
C ALA A 537 3.02 -18.45 -10.14
N THR A 538 2.15 -18.82 -11.08
CA THR A 538 1.28 -17.87 -11.79
C THR A 538 -0.16 -18.12 -11.34
N VAL A 539 -0.87 -17.06 -10.97
CA VAL A 539 -2.27 -17.14 -10.53
C VAL A 539 -3.15 -17.37 -11.76
N THR A 540 -3.98 -18.41 -11.70
CA THR A 540 -4.92 -18.81 -12.76
C THR A 540 -6.34 -18.84 -12.22
N ARG A 541 -7.35 -18.81 -13.10
CA ARG A 541 -8.75 -18.90 -12.67
C ARG A 541 -9.00 -20.23 -11.97
N GLU A 542 -8.55 -21.33 -12.57
CA GLU A 542 -8.70 -22.69 -12.07
C GLU A 542 -8.04 -22.85 -10.69
N GLY A 543 -6.86 -22.25 -10.50
CA GLY A 543 -6.19 -22.28 -9.19
C GLY A 543 -6.94 -21.48 -8.13
N VAL A 544 -7.51 -20.31 -8.45
CA VAL A 544 -8.34 -19.55 -7.50
C VAL A 544 -9.60 -20.32 -7.12
N ASP A 545 -10.18 -21.09 -8.05
CA ASP A 545 -11.32 -21.95 -7.74
C ASP A 545 -10.93 -23.10 -6.79
N LEU A 546 -9.71 -23.66 -6.92
CA LEU A 546 -9.17 -24.64 -5.96
C LEU A 546 -8.91 -24.02 -4.59
N VAL A 547 -8.38 -22.79 -4.53
CA VAL A 547 -8.22 -22.06 -3.25
C VAL A 547 -9.58 -21.92 -2.56
N ARG A 548 -10.61 -21.49 -3.28
CA ARG A 548 -11.98 -21.36 -2.73
C ARG A 548 -12.52 -22.69 -2.24
N LEU A 549 -12.32 -23.76 -3.00
CA LEU A 549 -12.75 -25.10 -2.61
C LEU A 549 -12.08 -25.53 -1.30
N HIS A 550 -10.78 -25.29 -1.16
CA HIS A 550 -10.03 -25.65 0.03
C HIS A 550 -10.48 -24.84 1.24
N THR A 551 -10.51 -23.50 1.14
CA THR A 551 -10.86 -22.63 2.25
C THR A 551 -12.31 -22.77 2.69
N ALA A 552 -13.23 -23.13 1.78
CA ALA A 552 -14.64 -23.38 2.12
C ALA A 552 -14.87 -24.64 2.98
N ARG A 553 -13.85 -25.49 3.13
CA ARG A 553 -13.88 -26.67 4.00
C ARG A 553 -13.38 -26.35 5.42
N LEU A 554 -12.84 -25.15 5.63
CA LEU A 554 -12.37 -24.65 6.92
C LEU A 554 -13.42 -23.73 7.53
N ASP A 555 -13.26 -23.39 8.81
CA ASP A 555 -14.09 -22.39 9.45
C ASP A 555 -14.01 -21.04 8.72
N GLN A 556 -15.12 -20.30 8.73
CA GLN A 556 -15.19 -19.02 8.01
C GLN A 556 -14.15 -18.05 8.56
N SER A 557 -13.36 -17.46 7.67
CA SER A 557 -12.29 -16.53 8.01
C SER A 557 -12.38 -15.29 7.12
N ASP A 558 -12.54 -14.12 7.75
CA ASP A 558 -12.52 -12.83 7.05
C ASP A 558 -11.14 -12.61 6.37
N ALA A 559 -10.07 -13.18 6.92
CA ALA A 559 -8.74 -13.13 6.33
C ALA A 559 -8.68 -13.90 5.00
N ASN A 560 -9.29 -15.09 4.95
CA ASN A 560 -9.43 -15.88 3.71
C ASN A 560 -10.23 -15.13 2.66
N ASP A 561 -11.34 -14.49 3.05
CA ASP A 561 -12.17 -13.70 2.14
C ASP A 561 -11.39 -12.55 1.49
N ILE A 562 -10.56 -11.84 2.28
CA ILE A 562 -9.69 -10.79 1.76
C ILE A 562 -8.64 -11.35 0.80
N MET A 563 -7.96 -12.45 1.14
CA MET A 563 -6.95 -13.04 0.27
C MET A 563 -7.55 -13.56 -1.05
N ILE A 564 -8.71 -14.21 -1.01
CA ILE A 564 -9.43 -14.65 -2.21
C ILE A 564 -9.79 -13.45 -3.10
N LYS A 565 -10.31 -12.36 -2.51
CA LYS A 565 -10.63 -11.14 -3.25
C LYS A 565 -9.38 -10.50 -3.88
N ARG A 566 -8.25 -10.53 -3.19
CA ARG A 566 -6.96 -10.07 -3.75
C ARG A 566 -6.56 -10.89 -4.98
N LEU A 567 -6.64 -12.22 -4.91
CA LEU A 567 -6.36 -13.09 -6.05
C LEU A 567 -7.29 -12.83 -7.25
N GLU A 568 -8.57 -12.53 -7.01
CA GLU A 568 -9.49 -12.14 -8.08
C GLU A 568 -9.12 -10.81 -8.74
N ASN A 569 -8.71 -9.81 -7.95
CA ASN A 569 -8.29 -8.51 -8.47
C ASN A 569 -6.98 -8.63 -9.26
N ILE A 570 -6.08 -9.53 -8.87
CA ILE A 570 -4.88 -9.87 -9.63
C ILE A 570 -5.25 -10.47 -10.99
N LEU A 571 -6.22 -11.39 -11.03
CA LEU A 571 -6.71 -11.97 -12.30
C LEU A 571 -7.34 -10.92 -13.24
N LYS A 572 -7.92 -9.85 -12.69
CA LYS A 572 -8.46 -8.73 -13.47
C LYS A 572 -7.40 -7.71 -13.92
N GLY A 573 -6.16 -7.84 -13.44
CA GLY A 573 -5.10 -6.85 -13.66
C GLY A 573 -5.26 -5.57 -12.84
N GLU A 574 -6.12 -5.58 -11.82
CA GLU A 574 -6.38 -4.43 -10.94
C GLU A 574 -5.37 -4.32 -9.79
N LEU A 575 -4.68 -5.42 -9.48
CA LEU A 575 -3.69 -5.51 -8.42
C LEU A 575 -2.43 -6.25 -8.90
N ALA A 576 -1.26 -5.78 -8.50
CA ALA A 576 -0.01 -6.46 -8.77
C ALA A 576 0.15 -7.68 -7.85
N LEU A 577 0.61 -8.81 -8.41
CA LEU A 577 0.86 -10.04 -7.66
C LEU A 577 2.07 -9.87 -6.73
N THR A 578 1.84 -9.98 -5.42
CA THR A 578 2.90 -9.90 -4.39
C THR A 578 3.40 -11.28 -3.96
N ASP A 579 4.51 -11.32 -3.22
CA ASP A 579 5.05 -12.57 -2.67
C ASP A 579 4.11 -13.23 -1.65
N THR A 580 3.36 -12.44 -0.88
CA THR A 580 2.34 -12.96 0.05
C THR A 580 1.22 -13.64 -0.71
N ASP A 581 0.73 -13.02 -1.79
CA ASP A 581 -0.31 -13.60 -2.63
C ASP A 581 0.15 -14.91 -3.29
N ARG A 582 1.42 -14.99 -3.73
CA ARG A 582 2.01 -16.22 -4.28
C ARG A 582 2.07 -17.32 -3.22
N ARG A 583 2.60 -17.02 -2.03
CA ARG A 583 2.72 -17.97 -0.92
C ARG A 583 1.36 -18.54 -0.51
N TYR A 584 0.38 -17.67 -0.29
CA TYR A 584 -1.00 -18.06 -0.01
C TYR A 584 -1.56 -18.98 -1.10
N TYR A 585 -1.55 -18.52 -2.34
CA TYR A 585 -2.08 -19.27 -3.48
C TYR A 585 -1.46 -20.67 -3.62
N THR A 586 -0.14 -20.77 -3.51
CA THR A 586 0.55 -22.07 -3.60
C THR A 586 0.32 -22.95 -2.39
N HIS A 587 0.23 -22.35 -1.20
CA HIS A 587 0.00 -23.06 0.05
C HIS A 587 -1.38 -23.72 0.04
N GLU A 588 -2.45 -22.95 -0.19
CA GLU A 588 -3.82 -23.49 -0.15
C GLU A 588 -4.04 -24.63 -1.17
N ILE A 589 -3.48 -24.49 -2.38
CA ILE A 589 -3.60 -25.52 -3.43
C ILE A 589 -2.84 -26.79 -3.04
N ARG A 590 -1.62 -26.65 -2.51
CA ARG A 590 -0.78 -27.78 -2.13
C ARG A 590 -1.33 -28.50 -0.91
N GLU A 591 -1.90 -27.76 0.04
CA GLU A 591 -2.54 -28.32 1.22
C GLU A 591 -3.78 -29.14 0.82
N LEU A 592 -4.61 -28.63 -0.09
CA LEU A 592 -5.73 -29.38 -0.69
C LEU A 592 -5.27 -30.67 -1.38
N GLU A 593 -4.17 -30.61 -2.13
CA GLU A 593 -3.60 -31.80 -2.78
C GLU A 593 -3.19 -32.85 -1.73
N ARG A 594 -2.56 -32.44 -0.63
CA ARG A 594 -2.21 -33.34 0.47
C ARG A 594 -3.45 -33.95 1.11
N PHE A 595 -4.53 -33.19 1.32
CA PHE A 595 -5.82 -33.74 1.76
C PHE A 595 -6.31 -34.87 0.85
N ARG A 596 -6.28 -34.66 -0.47
CA ARG A 596 -6.69 -35.68 -1.45
C ARG A 596 -5.76 -36.90 -1.44
N LEU A 597 -4.45 -36.70 -1.29
CA LEU A 597 -3.47 -37.79 -1.20
C LEU A 597 -3.60 -38.61 0.09
N MET A 598 -4.16 -38.04 1.16
CA MET A 598 -4.56 -38.77 2.36
C MET A 598 -5.88 -39.56 2.18
N GLY A 599 -6.53 -39.46 1.01
CA GLY A 599 -7.83 -40.08 0.74
C GLY A 599 -9.02 -39.31 1.31
N LEU A 600 -8.82 -38.07 1.76
CA LEU A 600 -9.88 -37.21 2.28
C LEU A 600 -10.60 -36.51 1.14
N SER A 601 -11.93 -36.62 1.12
CA SER A 601 -12.76 -36.08 0.05
C SER A 601 -12.83 -34.54 0.09
N ASP A 602 -13.19 -33.91 -1.04
CA ASP A 602 -13.37 -32.45 -1.12
C ASP A 602 -14.55 -31.92 -0.30
N VAL A 603 -15.39 -32.81 0.28
CA VAL A 603 -16.46 -32.45 1.21
C VAL A 603 -16.07 -32.66 2.68
N PHE A 604 -14.88 -33.22 2.94
CA PHE A 604 -14.36 -33.38 4.30
C PHE A 604 -13.97 -32.01 4.85
N MET A 605 -14.57 -31.63 5.97
CA MET A 605 -14.28 -30.41 6.71
C MET A 605 -13.39 -30.76 7.91
N PRO A 606 -12.06 -30.53 7.83
CA PRO A 606 -11.20 -30.79 8.96
C PRO A 606 -11.48 -29.80 10.09
N GLU A 607 -11.58 -30.30 11.32
CA GLU A 607 -11.57 -29.43 12.49
C GLU A 607 -10.21 -28.72 12.61
N GLU A 608 -10.22 -27.45 12.99
CA GLU A 608 -8.98 -26.69 13.16
C GLU A 608 -8.09 -27.33 14.24
N GLY A 609 -6.86 -27.67 13.88
CA GLY A 609 -5.94 -28.36 14.80
C GLY A 609 -6.11 -29.88 14.87
N SER A 610 -7.02 -30.47 14.08
CA SER A 610 -7.06 -31.93 13.87
C SER A 610 -5.71 -32.47 13.37
N GLN A 611 -5.47 -33.78 13.57
CA GLN A 611 -4.24 -34.43 13.15
C GLN A 611 -4.04 -34.33 11.63
N GLU A 612 -5.12 -34.56 10.87
CA GLU A 612 -5.17 -34.47 9.41
C GLU A 612 -4.78 -33.07 8.93
N TRP A 613 -5.41 -32.04 9.51
CA TRP A 613 -5.11 -30.65 9.19
C TRP A 613 -3.68 -30.29 9.56
N ASN A 614 -3.26 -30.56 10.80
CA ASN A 614 -1.94 -30.17 11.24
C ASN A 614 -0.82 -30.83 10.42
N ASN A 615 -0.98 -32.10 10.06
CA ASN A 615 0.00 -32.81 9.24
C ASN A 615 0.04 -32.25 7.82
N ALA A 616 -1.10 -32.05 7.17
CA ALA A 616 -1.16 -31.49 5.81
C ALA A 616 -0.62 -30.05 5.76
N HIS A 617 -1.08 -29.21 6.68
CA HIS A 617 -0.70 -27.82 6.79
C HIS A 617 0.80 -27.66 7.05
N THR A 618 1.33 -28.36 8.07
CA THR A 618 2.75 -28.29 8.42
C THR A 618 3.62 -28.80 7.28
N ALA A 619 3.25 -29.94 6.66
CA ALA A 619 4.00 -30.47 5.52
C ALA A 619 4.00 -29.51 4.31
N THR A 620 2.92 -28.75 4.11
CA THR A 620 2.85 -27.73 3.06
C THR A 620 3.77 -26.54 3.34
N LEU A 621 3.85 -26.08 4.60
CA LEU A 621 4.82 -25.07 4.99
C LEU A 621 6.26 -25.54 4.75
N GLU A 622 6.56 -26.81 5.07
CA GLU A 622 7.88 -27.40 4.80
C GLU A 622 8.17 -27.49 3.29
N ASP A 623 7.18 -27.83 2.46
CA ASP A 623 7.34 -27.91 1.00
C ASP A 623 7.89 -26.60 0.42
N PHE A 624 7.42 -25.47 0.97
CA PHE A 624 7.75 -24.13 0.52
C PHE A 624 8.80 -23.41 1.39
N LYS A 625 9.38 -24.10 2.39
CA LYS A 625 10.35 -23.57 3.34
C LYS A 625 9.84 -22.35 4.11
N LEU A 626 8.57 -22.38 4.51
CA LEU A 626 7.91 -21.30 5.22
C LEU A 626 7.90 -21.55 6.73
N GLY A 627 8.02 -20.47 7.49
CA GLY A 627 7.79 -20.48 8.94
C GLY A 627 6.31 -20.63 9.29
N ALA A 628 6.00 -20.85 10.56
CA ALA A 628 4.62 -20.99 11.05
C ALA A 628 3.84 -19.67 11.20
N SER A 629 4.46 -18.52 10.92
CA SER A 629 3.78 -17.23 11.07
C SER A 629 2.74 -17.01 9.99
N GLU A 630 1.51 -16.69 10.41
CA GLU A 630 0.41 -16.34 9.51
C GLU A 630 0.74 -15.13 8.62
N SER A 631 1.60 -14.22 9.08
CA SER A 631 2.06 -13.06 8.28
C SER A 631 2.82 -13.44 7.01
N LEU A 632 3.24 -14.71 6.88
CA LEU A 632 3.85 -15.21 5.66
C LEU A 632 2.83 -15.56 4.59
N LEU A 633 1.58 -15.87 4.98
CA LEU A 633 0.49 -16.30 4.11
C LEU A 633 -0.57 -15.20 3.94
N TYR A 634 -0.80 -14.35 4.93
CA TYR A 634 -1.84 -13.33 4.88
C TYR A 634 -1.26 -11.92 4.71
N SER A 635 -1.94 -11.09 3.90
CA SER A 635 -1.62 -9.66 3.80
C SER A 635 -1.97 -8.93 5.10
N ALA A 636 -1.39 -7.75 5.33
CA ALA A 636 -1.71 -6.93 6.51
C ALA A 636 -3.22 -6.68 6.67
N ASP A 637 -3.90 -6.31 5.57
CA ASP A 637 -5.36 -6.10 5.56
C ASP A 637 -6.14 -7.37 5.93
N ALA A 638 -5.66 -8.55 5.51
CA ALA A 638 -6.31 -9.83 5.80
C ALA A 638 -6.15 -10.19 7.29
N LEU A 639 -4.94 -10.00 7.84
CA LEU A 639 -4.70 -10.19 9.27
C LEU A 639 -5.54 -9.23 10.13
N GLU A 640 -5.65 -7.97 9.71
CA GLU A 640 -6.50 -6.99 10.42
C GLU A 640 -7.98 -7.40 10.39
N ALA A 641 -8.46 -7.89 9.25
CA ALA A 641 -9.83 -8.38 9.11
C ALA A 641 -10.08 -9.62 10.00
N GLY A 642 -9.15 -10.58 10.03
CA GLY A 642 -9.21 -11.74 10.92
C GLY A 642 -9.21 -11.34 12.40
N ASN A 643 -8.34 -10.41 12.81
CA ASN A 643 -8.32 -9.90 14.19
C ASN A 643 -9.65 -9.24 14.59
N LYS A 644 -10.24 -8.44 13.69
CA LYS A 644 -11.58 -7.85 13.91
C LYS A 644 -12.68 -8.90 14.00
N GLN A 645 -12.60 -9.97 13.21
CA GLN A 645 -13.54 -11.08 13.30
C GLN A 645 -13.47 -11.74 14.68
N ILE A 646 -12.25 -12.00 15.18
CA ILE A 646 -12.01 -12.55 16.52
C ILE A 646 -12.58 -11.61 17.60
N GLU A 647 -12.34 -10.31 17.51
CA GLU A 647 -12.90 -9.32 18.44
C GLU A 647 -14.44 -9.36 18.46
N ARG A 648 -15.09 -9.43 17.30
CA ARG A 648 -16.56 -9.57 17.22
C ARG A 648 -17.06 -10.85 17.86
N ILE A 649 -16.37 -11.96 17.62
CA ILE A 649 -16.69 -13.26 18.25
C ILE A 649 -16.56 -13.13 19.77
N TYR A 650 -15.47 -12.53 20.24
CA TYR A 650 -15.20 -12.29 21.66
C TYR A 650 -16.27 -11.40 22.33
N GLU A 651 -16.67 -10.30 21.68
CA GLU A 651 -17.74 -9.43 22.19
C GLU A 651 -19.09 -10.13 22.27
N ASN A 652 -19.38 -11.05 21.35
CA ASN A 652 -20.63 -11.83 21.35
C ASN A 652 -20.62 -12.91 22.45
N LEU A 653 -19.48 -13.55 22.68
CA LEU A 653 -19.26 -14.48 23.79
C LEU A 653 -19.47 -13.81 25.16
N LEU A 654 -18.91 -12.61 25.36
CA LEU A 654 -19.08 -11.84 26.61
C LEU A 654 -20.53 -11.40 26.87
N LYS A 655 -21.36 -11.29 25.83
CA LYS A 655 -22.78 -10.96 25.94
C LYS A 655 -23.66 -12.19 26.23
N GLY A 656 -23.08 -13.36 26.48
CA GLY A 656 -23.79 -14.60 26.80
C GLY A 656 -24.50 -15.24 25.61
N GLY A 657 -24.07 -14.93 24.39
CA GLY A 657 -24.75 -15.34 23.17
C GLY A 657 -24.24 -16.67 22.60
N PHE A 658 -24.51 -17.80 23.26
CA PHE A 658 -24.76 -19.09 22.61
C PHE A 658 -25.74 -19.90 23.49
N GLN A 659 -26.98 -20.02 23.01
CA GLN A 659 -27.92 -21.08 23.39
C GLN A 659 -27.72 -22.28 22.47
#